data_AF-A0A1S1K200-F1
#
_entry.id   AF-A0A1S1K200-F1
#
_cell.length_a   1.000
_cell.length_b   1.000
_cell.length_c   1.000
_cell.angle_alpha   90.00
_cell.angle_beta   90.00
_cell.angle_gamma   90.00
#
_symmetry.space_group_name_H-M   'P 1'
#
loop_
_entity.id
_entity.type
_entity.pdbx_description
1 polymer ?
#
loop_
_entity_poly.entity_id
_entity_poly.type
_entity_poly.pdbx_seq_one_letter_code
_entity_poly.pdbx_strand_id
1 'polypeptide(L)'
;MSGVDAAGGFAYQHAQAIQLALGLAQDASWGRIRVEAENDVIDAEVWSVSDELVGGFQYKRRNDKDTWGQQELIDELADWSDLAQQHPAARYRFVTDGRLGPTGRKVRDALQEAAGGDMRAITSLMAEKAKRPVDMEPMTRAAITVDEATYPMLIGRAEQQAKSLLVNVTGASETDERSRWVVLELLNAVTERSGRSDPDKRVITRDEVLQLLSTPQEHIPSKAWDDDLKAAFHASVLAQIDDESVVLKCRIDPLSASDASTRNPEPKLLEDWIDSRGVCLLGGASGSGKSTALLAAQHRAAQCGKTVIVAHAENYIPGRLSALIASGMNLHGYIGAHPAVGTAALADSDVTIAIDGVSEIPHTDRQELENELRQFLGANPRATMVLAGRETTTMRSVLNRSTPSTDLLVMPLSEDEQQRFVEFYYKCGSELARALVREANHKLLDVAKNPLMLILGIRAILLQGDTANAARVFETVIRSIADDCGYTDASVYEVGLGMAYSRLLDDERRYCNTLVWGKILNDVAKELATAGYSVSGPALREYGSETGLVRVAQNDSVRPVHDSFADFLSAAAASNSMANFPVHLGEQDRSRARFLAQLSGVDSGLAESLSRYLPMTAVNVALLEERTPEECWHAETQRYVDEFLPAFEPRPKVAYWVDTAGRRVVTVDGSFEGWWESSGPNGANNMSGWTFPLVLGQGPLFVAVQIWRRYLDKLLTPPALSGVAAPHRLDESIEILGNHADLLHARISELVSLIGISGPEADSLNELADTTLQFMLSDSESITDERERSVWFRDSPIPMDEDQVLIGSNPTDETWTSWGRVDSFVSTGPHQSAAREIRAAINRAVGRTWL
;
A
#
# COMPACT_ATOMS: atom_id res chain seq x y z
N MET A 1 31.23 -23.16 -19.34
CA MET A 1 30.06 -23.42 -18.47
C MET A 1 28.82 -23.39 -19.35
N SER A 2 28.23 -24.54 -19.67
CA SER A 2 26.95 -24.62 -20.40
C SER A 2 25.87 -25.04 -19.41
N GLY A 3 24.82 -24.23 -19.24
CA GLY A 3 23.76 -24.45 -18.25
C GLY A 3 22.81 -23.25 -18.16
N VAL A 4 21.84 -23.33 -17.24
CA VAL A 4 20.80 -22.33 -17.00
C VAL A 4 21.38 -20.93 -16.71
N ASP A 5 22.50 -20.85 -16.01
CA ASP A 5 23.16 -19.58 -15.66
C ASP A 5 23.71 -18.84 -16.90
N ALA A 6 24.23 -19.58 -17.88
CA ALA A 6 24.71 -18.99 -19.14
C ALA A 6 23.54 -18.43 -19.96
N ALA A 7 22.43 -19.18 -20.05
CA ALA A 7 21.21 -18.71 -20.72
C ALA A 7 20.64 -17.45 -20.03
N GLY A 8 20.66 -17.41 -18.70
CA GLY A 8 20.27 -16.23 -17.92
C GLY A 8 21.18 -15.03 -18.15
N GLY A 9 22.49 -15.25 -18.31
CA GLY A 9 23.45 -14.21 -18.69
C GLY A 9 23.13 -13.61 -20.06
N PHE A 10 22.99 -14.44 -21.09
CA PHE A 10 22.65 -13.98 -22.44
C PHE A 10 21.32 -13.22 -22.49
N ALA A 11 20.30 -13.68 -21.76
CA ALA A 11 19.02 -12.98 -21.69
C ALA A 11 19.18 -11.56 -21.11
N TYR A 12 19.95 -11.41 -20.02
CA TYR A 12 20.25 -10.12 -19.43
C TYR A 12 21.00 -9.19 -20.40
N GLN A 13 22.03 -9.72 -21.07
CA GLN A 13 22.80 -8.99 -22.08
C GLN A 13 21.91 -8.49 -23.23
N HIS A 14 21.08 -9.36 -23.79
CA HIS A 14 20.17 -9.01 -24.87
C HIS A 14 19.16 -7.93 -24.45
N ALA A 15 18.60 -8.03 -23.24
CA ALA A 15 17.66 -7.03 -22.74
C ALA A 15 18.31 -5.65 -22.56
N GLN A 16 19.57 -5.59 -22.10
CA GLN A 16 20.33 -4.34 -22.04
C GLN A 16 20.68 -3.79 -23.42
N ALA A 17 21.01 -4.65 -24.39
CA ALA A 17 21.30 -4.24 -25.75
C ALA A 17 20.09 -3.58 -26.45
N ILE A 18 18.86 -4.01 -26.14
CA ILE A 18 17.62 -3.36 -26.63
C ILE A 18 17.55 -1.91 -26.14
N GLN A 19 17.90 -1.64 -24.88
CA GLN A 19 17.91 -0.27 -24.33
C GLN A 19 18.89 0.62 -25.10
N LEU A 20 20.07 0.09 -25.44
CA LEU A 20 21.05 0.79 -26.28
C LEU A 20 20.52 1.04 -27.69
N ALA A 21 19.82 0.06 -28.28
CA ALA A 21 19.23 0.20 -29.60
C ALA A 21 18.17 1.32 -29.62
N LEU A 22 17.28 1.36 -28.63
CA LEU A 22 16.33 2.46 -28.46
C LEU A 22 17.03 3.80 -28.17
N GLY A 23 18.19 3.78 -27.53
CA GLY A 23 19.06 4.94 -27.34
C GLY A 23 19.52 5.59 -28.65
N LEU A 24 19.66 4.82 -29.75
CA LEU A 24 19.96 5.37 -31.08
C LEU A 24 18.90 6.37 -31.54
N ALA A 25 17.62 6.17 -31.18
CA ALA A 25 16.57 7.12 -31.53
C ALA A 25 16.60 8.40 -30.67
N GLN A 26 17.14 8.32 -29.45
CA GLN A 26 17.19 9.43 -28.49
C GLN A 26 18.39 10.36 -28.70
N ASP A 27 19.58 9.80 -28.88
CA ASP A 27 20.80 10.59 -29.04
C ASP A 27 21.16 10.72 -30.52
N ALA A 28 20.99 11.93 -31.08
CA ALA A 28 21.31 12.25 -32.47
C ALA A 28 22.77 11.97 -32.88
N SER A 29 23.69 11.90 -31.91
CA SER A 29 25.10 11.64 -32.18
C SER A 29 25.42 10.16 -32.42
N TRP A 30 24.53 9.24 -32.05
CA TRP A 30 24.74 7.80 -32.23
C TRP A 30 24.26 7.33 -33.60
N GLY A 31 25.09 6.54 -34.28
CA GLY A 31 24.83 6.02 -35.61
C GLY A 31 24.41 4.55 -35.61
N ARG A 32 25.09 3.71 -34.81
CA ARG A 32 24.83 2.27 -34.75
C ARG A 32 25.27 1.66 -33.42
N ILE A 33 24.71 0.51 -33.09
CA ILE A 33 25.24 -0.38 -32.06
C ILE A 33 25.75 -1.67 -32.71
N ARG A 34 26.76 -2.29 -32.10
CA ARG A 34 27.18 -3.66 -32.41
C ARG A 34 26.96 -4.52 -31.18
N VAL A 35 26.19 -5.59 -31.34
CA VAL A 35 25.92 -6.58 -30.28
C VAL A 35 26.96 -7.69 -30.39
N GLU A 36 27.57 -8.13 -29.29
CA GLU A 36 28.74 -9.03 -29.26
C GLU A 36 29.92 -8.45 -30.04
N ALA A 37 30.78 -7.68 -29.35
CA ALA A 37 31.90 -6.96 -29.95
C ALA A 37 32.91 -7.88 -30.64
N GLU A 38 33.83 -7.29 -31.42
CA GLU A 38 34.91 -8.04 -32.09
C GLU A 38 35.94 -8.57 -31.07
N ASN A 39 36.04 -7.92 -29.92
CA ASN A 39 36.88 -8.31 -28.80
C ASN A 39 35.99 -8.87 -27.67
N ASP A 40 36.40 -9.98 -27.04
CA ASP A 40 35.68 -10.59 -25.90
C ASP A 40 35.72 -9.70 -24.61
N VAL A 41 36.11 -8.43 -24.75
CA VAL A 41 36.26 -7.43 -23.68
C VAL A 41 34.97 -6.62 -23.48
N ILE A 42 34.11 -6.55 -24.50
CA ILE A 42 32.89 -5.76 -24.50
C ILE A 42 31.74 -6.58 -25.11
N ASP A 43 30.59 -6.59 -24.45
CA ASP A 43 29.40 -7.29 -24.95
C ASP A 43 28.59 -6.43 -25.93
N ALA A 44 28.63 -5.09 -25.80
CA ALA A 44 28.00 -4.18 -26.76
C ALA A 44 28.78 -2.88 -26.97
N GLU A 45 28.89 -2.48 -28.24
CA GLU A 45 29.55 -1.23 -28.66
C GLU A 45 28.53 -0.23 -29.19
N VAL A 46 28.75 1.05 -28.91
CA VAL A 46 27.98 2.17 -29.46
C VAL A 46 28.91 3.05 -30.29
N TRP A 47 28.53 3.26 -31.54
CA TRP A 47 29.29 4.01 -32.52
C TRP A 47 28.54 5.28 -32.93
N SER A 48 29.28 6.37 -33.11
CA SER A 48 28.74 7.66 -33.54
C SER A 48 28.34 7.65 -35.02
N VAL A 49 27.62 8.68 -35.45
CA VAL A 49 27.34 8.94 -36.89
C VAL A 49 28.61 9.18 -37.72
N SER A 50 29.72 9.56 -37.07
CA SER A 50 31.04 9.71 -37.71
C SER A 50 31.87 8.41 -37.71
N ASP A 51 31.26 7.30 -37.28
CA ASP A 51 31.89 5.97 -37.15
C ASP A 51 33.06 5.92 -36.16
N GLU A 52 32.94 6.66 -35.06
CA GLU A 52 33.85 6.58 -33.91
C GLU A 52 33.19 5.82 -32.75
N LEU A 53 33.92 4.93 -32.07
CA LEU A 53 33.44 4.27 -30.86
C LEU A 53 33.27 5.30 -29.74
N VAL A 54 32.05 5.44 -29.23
CA VAL A 54 31.71 6.41 -28.15
C VAL A 54 31.40 5.72 -26.83
N GLY A 55 30.99 4.45 -26.86
CA GLY A 55 30.60 3.72 -25.67
C GLY A 55 30.86 2.22 -25.77
N GLY A 56 31.39 1.65 -24.69
CA GLY A 56 31.60 0.21 -24.50
C GLY A 56 30.88 -0.28 -23.26
N PHE A 57 30.17 -1.41 -23.39
CA PHE A 57 29.38 -1.99 -22.31
C PHE A 57 29.72 -3.45 -22.09
N GLN A 58 30.15 -3.79 -20.87
CA GLN A 58 30.28 -5.17 -20.43
C GLN A 58 29.13 -5.49 -19.47
N TYR A 59 28.40 -6.56 -19.77
CA TYR A 59 27.23 -6.99 -19.03
C TYR A 59 27.53 -8.33 -18.36
N LYS A 60 27.55 -8.35 -17.02
CA LYS A 60 27.77 -9.59 -16.29
C LYS A 60 26.64 -9.87 -15.31
N ARG A 61 26.20 -11.11 -15.28
CA ARG A 61 25.24 -11.61 -14.30
C ARG A 61 25.94 -12.23 -13.10
N ARG A 62 25.40 -12.07 -11.89
CA ARG A 62 25.88 -12.76 -10.68
C ARG A 62 24.69 -13.31 -9.89
N ASN A 63 24.83 -14.49 -9.29
CA ASN A 63 23.82 -15.00 -8.36
C ASN A 63 23.82 -14.17 -7.07
N ASP A 64 22.64 -13.97 -6.48
CA ASP A 64 22.42 -13.12 -5.28
C ASP A 64 23.28 -13.47 -4.06
N LYS A 65 23.82 -14.70 -4.01
CA LYS A 65 24.68 -15.18 -2.91
C LYS A 65 26.14 -14.75 -3.05
N ASP A 66 26.56 -14.36 -4.24
CA ASP A 66 27.94 -14.05 -4.57
C ASP A 66 28.09 -12.56 -4.86
N THR A 67 29.23 -11.98 -4.49
CA THR A 67 29.49 -10.55 -4.68
C THR A 67 30.68 -10.32 -5.60
N TRP A 68 30.64 -9.24 -6.38
CA TRP A 68 31.80 -8.83 -7.18
C TRP A 68 32.91 -8.32 -6.27
N GLY A 69 34.06 -8.98 -6.35
CA GLY A 69 35.26 -8.60 -5.64
C GLY A 69 36.11 -7.60 -6.43
N GLN A 70 36.97 -6.88 -5.71
CA GLN A 70 37.91 -5.92 -6.28
C GLN A 70 38.75 -6.49 -7.45
N GLN A 71 39.28 -7.71 -7.33
CA GLN A 71 40.21 -8.25 -8.34
C GLN A 71 39.52 -8.44 -9.70
N GLU A 72 38.29 -8.95 -9.70
CA GLU A 72 37.56 -9.24 -10.93
C GLU A 72 37.23 -7.94 -11.67
N LEU A 73 36.79 -6.90 -10.95
CA LEU A 73 36.52 -5.59 -11.53
C LEU A 73 37.81 -4.91 -12.03
N ILE A 74 38.94 -5.09 -11.34
CA ILE A 74 40.23 -4.57 -11.78
C ILE A 74 40.72 -5.28 -13.04
N ASP A 75 40.52 -6.59 -13.15
CA ASP A 75 40.89 -7.35 -14.34
C ASP A 75 40.09 -6.84 -15.56
N GLU A 76 38.78 -6.62 -15.43
CA GLU A 76 37.91 -6.05 -16.48
C GLU A 76 38.32 -4.61 -16.88
N LEU A 77 38.66 -3.76 -15.90
CA LEU A 77 39.13 -2.40 -16.16
C LEU A 77 40.50 -2.37 -16.84
N ALA A 78 41.38 -3.34 -16.53
CA ALA A 78 42.64 -3.50 -17.24
C ALA A 78 42.42 -3.89 -18.70
N ASP A 79 41.45 -4.76 -18.98
CA ASP A 79 41.04 -5.13 -20.35
C ASP A 79 40.48 -3.93 -21.12
N TRP A 80 39.64 -3.11 -20.47
CA TRP A 80 39.18 -1.86 -21.05
C TRP A 80 40.31 -0.88 -21.38
N SER A 81 41.31 -0.76 -20.50
CA SER A 81 42.43 0.18 -20.67
C SER A 81 43.20 -0.04 -21.97
N ASP A 82 43.41 -1.29 -22.38
CA ASP A 82 44.08 -1.63 -23.64
C ASP A 82 43.27 -1.17 -24.86
N LEU A 83 41.95 -1.38 -24.82
CA LEU A 83 41.06 -1.02 -25.92
C LEU A 83 40.86 0.49 -26.03
N ALA A 84 40.77 1.18 -24.90
CA ALA A 84 40.54 2.62 -24.83
C ALA A 84 41.66 3.44 -25.50
N GLN A 85 42.89 2.91 -25.59
CA GLN A 85 44.00 3.57 -26.29
C GLN A 85 43.70 3.80 -27.78
N GLN A 86 42.91 2.92 -28.39
CA GLN A 86 42.51 3.02 -29.79
C GLN A 86 41.28 3.94 -29.97
N HIS A 87 40.58 4.23 -28.87
CA HIS A 87 39.33 5.00 -28.86
C HIS A 87 39.32 6.03 -27.71
N PRO A 88 40.09 7.14 -27.83
CA PRO A 88 40.30 8.08 -26.73
C PRO A 88 39.03 8.76 -26.21
N ALA A 89 38.01 8.89 -27.07
CA ALA A 89 36.74 9.51 -26.70
C ALA A 89 35.74 8.54 -26.05
N ALA A 90 36.02 7.23 -26.10
CA ALA A 90 35.06 6.21 -25.67
C ALA A 90 34.93 6.17 -24.14
N ARG A 91 33.71 5.89 -23.68
CA ARG A 91 33.38 5.63 -22.27
C ARG A 91 33.12 4.14 -22.06
N TYR A 92 33.41 3.64 -20.87
CA TYR A 92 33.15 2.24 -20.52
C TYR A 92 32.20 2.11 -19.36
N ARG A 93 31.30 1.13 -19.45
CA ARG A 93 30.42 0.75 -18.36
C ARG A 93 30.45 -0.76 -18.14
N PHE A 94 30.85 -1.15 -16.95
CA PHE A 94 30.56 -2.48 -16.43
C PHE A 94 29.17 -2.45 -15.79
N VAL A 95 28.23 -3.24 -16.30
CA VAL A 95 26.84 -3.28 -15.87
C VAL A 95 26.53 -4.67 -15.34
N THR A 96 25.97 -4.77 -14.14
CA THR A 96 25.67 -6.06 -13.51
C THR A 96 24.39 -6.04 -12.71
N ASP A 97 23.67 -7.16 -12.65
CA ASP A 97 22.59 -7.39 -11.68
C ASP A 97 23.11 -7.87 -10.31
N GLY A 98 24.41 -8.15 -10.22
CA GLY A 98 25.06 -8.69 -9.05
C GLY A 98 25.47 -7.64 -8.01
N ARG A 99 25.39 -8.01 -6.74
CA ARG A 99 25.85 -7.17 -5.62
C ARG A 99 27.35 -6.92 -5.68
N LEU A 100 27.77 -5.69 -5.38
CA LEU A 100 29.18 -5.36 -5.15
C LEU A 100 29.53 -5.68 -3.71
N GLY A 101 30.58 -6.47 -3.49
CA GLY A 101 31.07 -6.72 -2.14
C GLY A 101 31.72 -5.45 -1.57
N PRO A 102 32.07 -5.41 -0.27
CA PRO A 102 32.75 -4.26 0.32
C PRO A 102 34.02 -3.82 -0.43
N THR A 103 34.73 -4.78 -1.06
CA THR A 103 35.92 -4.50 -1.88
C THR A 103 35.58 -4.06 -3.30
N GLY A 104 34.48 -4.55 -3.89
CA GLY A 104 33.98 -4.08 -5.19
C GLY A 104 33.42 -2.66 -5.12
N ARG A 105 32.71 -2.31 -4.04
CA ARG A 105 32.23 -0.94 -3.78
C ARG A 105 33.37 0.07 -3.75
N LYS A 106 34.51 -0.27 -3.13
CA LYS A 106 35.72 0.57 -3.16
C LYS A 106 36.21 0.88 -4.58
N VAL A 107 36.13 -0.07 -5.52
CA VAL A 107 36.53 0.16 -6.92
C VAL A 107 35.56 1.12 -7.61
N ARG A 108 34.25 0.89 -7.44
CA ARG A 108 33.21 1.79 -7.97
C ARG A 108 33.37 3.21 -7.44
N ASP A 109 33.50 3.36 -6.13
CA ASP A 109 33.60 4.66 -5.48
C ASP A 109 34.89 5.38 -5.94
N ALA A 110 36.00 4.66 -6.06
CA ALA A 110 37.24 5.19 -6.62
C ALA A 110 37.11 5.62 -8.11
N LEU A 111 36.30 4.93 -8.92
CA LEU A 111 35.99 5.36 -10.29
C LEU A 111 35.10 6.61 -10.32
N GLN A 112 34.17 6.75 -9.38
CA GLN A 112 33.35 7.96 -9.26
C GLN A 112 34.20 9.18 -8.86
N GLU A 113 35.12 9.00 -7.91
CA GLU A 113 36.12 10.02 -7.56
C GLU A 113 37.01 10.39 -8.75
N ALA A 114 37.47 9.38 -9.51
CA ALA A 114 38.27 9.55 -10.73
C ALA A 114 37.52 10.36 -11.81
N ALA A 115 36.23 10.09 -12.02
CA ALA A 115 35.39 10.86 -12.92
C ALA A 115 35.21 12.33 -12.48
N GLY A 116 35.30 12.60 -11.17
CA GLY A 116 35.35 13.95 -10.58
C GLY A 116 36.73 14.61 -10.62
N GLY A 117 37.76 13.90 -11.11
CA GLY A 117 39.13 14.38 -11.26
C GLY A 117 40.10 13.94 -10.14
N ASP A 118 39.64 13.23 -9.10
CA ASP A 118 40.54 12.66 -8.08
C ASP A 118 40.94 11.22 -8.43
N MET A 119 42.13 11.09 -8.98
CA MET A 119 42.67 9.80 -9.43
C MET A 119 43.33 8.97 -8.31
N ARG A 120 43.46 9.49 -7.07
CA ARG A 120 44.32 8.87 -6.04
C ARG A 120 43.85 7.46 -5.65
N ALA A 121 42.56 7.32 -5.34
CA ALA A 121 42.01 6.05 -4.89
C ALA A 121 42.14 4.97 -5.97
N ILE A 122 41.75 5.27 -7.21
CA ILE A 122 41.81 4.29 -8.30
C ILE A 122 43.25 3.95 -8.68
N THR A 123 44.17 4.92 -8.67
CA THR A 123 45.60 4.67 -8.92
C THR A 123 46.20 3.74 -7.87
N SER A 124 45.83 3.93 -6.59
CA SER A 124 46.28 3.05 -5.51
C SER A 124 45.75 1.63 -5.69
N LEU A 125 44.47 1.47 -6.03
CA LEU A 125 43.85 0.16 -6.23
C LEU A 125 44.48 -0.58 -7.43
N MET A 126 44.72 0.12 -8.53
CA MET A 126 45.37 -0.44 -9.72
C MET A 126 46.82 -0.84 -9.46
N ALA A 127 47.60 0.02 -8.80
CA ALA A 127 49.00 -0.29 -8.47
C ALA A 127 49.16 -1.52 -7.57
N GLU A 128 48.19 -1.78 -6.68
CA GLU A 128 48.24 -2.92 -5.76
C GLU A 128 47.81 -4.25 -6.41
N LYS A 129 46.83 -4.23 -7.31
CA LYS A 129 46.12 -5.44 -7.76
C LYS A 129 46.15 -5.71 -9.26
N ALA A 130 46.47 -4.72 -10.10
CA ALA A 130 46.52 -4.95 -11.54
C ALA A 130 47.68 -5.91 -11.86
N LYS A 131 47.38 -6.99 -12.57
CA LYS A 131 48.38 -7.98 -12.98
C LYS A 131 49.31 -7.48 -14.09
N ARG A 132 48.99 -6.32 -14.67
CA ARG A 132 49.66 -5.71 -15.83
C ARG A 132 49.59 -4.19 -15.76
N PRO A 133 50.45 -3.46 -16.50
CA PRO A 133 50.37 -2.01 -16.59
C PRO A 133 49.01 -1.56 -17.15
N VAL A 134 48.39 -0.58 -16.49
CA VAL A 134 47.08 -0.02 -16.86
C VAL A 134 47.29 1.46 -17.13
N ASP A 135 46.82 1.95 -18.28
CA ASP A 135 46.68 3.39 -18.50
C ASP A 135 45.54 3.92 -17.63
N MET A 136 45.85 4.93 -16.83
CA MET A 136 44.92 5.52 -15.88
C MET A 136 43.98 6.54 -16.52
N GLU A 137 44.34 7.11 -17.68
CA GLU A 137 43.52 8.12 -18.36
C GLU A 137 42.09 7.61 -18.67
N PRO A 138 41.90 6.39 -19.20
CA PRO A 138 40.58 5.82 -19.45
C PRO A 138 39.70 5.61 -18.20
N MET A 139 40.30 5.53 -17.01
CA MET A 139 39.55 5.30 -15.76
C MET A 139 38.67 6.49 -15.39
N THR A 140 39.01 7.71 -15.85
CA THR A 140 38.15 8.90 -15.70
C THR A 140 36.82 8.78 -16.45
N ARG A 141 36.73 7.84 -17.40
CA ARG A 141 35.57 7.58 -18.26
C ARG A 141 34.99 6.18 -18.09
N ALA A 142 35.45 5.44 -17.10
CA ALA A 142 34.94 4.13 -16.74
C ALA A 142 33.97 4.23 -15.56
N ALA A 143 32.90 3.45 -15.58
CA ALA A 143 31.95 3.38 -14.47
C ALA A 143 31.46 1.95 -14.25
N ILE A 144 31.12 1.64 -13.00
CA ILE A 144 30.45 0.39 -12.62
C ILE A 144 29.00 0.74 -12.25
N THR A 145 28.05 0.07 -12.88
CA THR A 145 26.61 0.26 -12.68
C THR A 145 26.01 -1.05 -12.19
N VAL A 146 25.40 -1.02 -11.01
CA VAL A 146 24.57 -2.13 -10.53
C VAL A 146 23.15 -1.86 -10.98
N ASP A 147 22.64 -2.68 -11.90
CA ASP A 147 21.27 -2.67 -12.38
C ASP A 147 20.64 -4.03 -12.08
N GLU A 148 20.06 -4.12 -10.89
CA GLU A 148 19.36 -5.31 -10.33
C GLU A 148 18.06 -5.66 -11.09
N ALA A 149 17.79 -4.99 -12.21
CA ALA A 149 16.62 -5.28 -13.00
C ALA A 149 16.68 -6.70 -13.58
N THR A 150 15.68 -7.49 -13.21
CA THR A 150 15.47 -8.80 -13.81
C THR A 150 15.16 -8.64 -15.30
N TYR A 151 15.35 -9.72 -16.07
CA TYR A 151 15.01 -9.72 -17.50
C TYR A 151 13.60 -9.15 -17.80
N PRO A 152 12.51 -9.57 -17.12
CA PRO A 152 11.18 -8.98 -17.34
C PRO A 152 11.13 -7.47 -17.07
N MET A 153 11.85 -6.98 -16.05
CA MET A 153 11.90 -5.55 -15.75
C MET A 153 12.66 -4.75 -16.82
N LEU A 154 13.76 -5.29 -17.34
CA LEU A 154 14.51 -4.67 -18.42
C LEU A 154 13.67 -4.58 -19.70
N ILE A 155 12.93 -5.63 -20.03
CA ILE A 155 11.97 -5.62 -21.14
C ILE A 155 10.88 -4.56 -20.89
N GLY A 156 10.28 -4.52 -19.70
CA GLY A 156 9.28 -3.49 -19.36
C GLY A 156 9.82 -2.05 -19.45
N ARG A 157 11.07 -1.81 -19.04
CA ARG A 157 11.75 -0.51 -19.23
C ARG A 157 11.92 -0.18 -20.72
N ALA A 158 12.31 -1.16 -21.53
CA ALA A 158 12.45 -0.98 -22.97
C ALA A 158 11.09 -0.66 -23.61
N GLU A 159 10.01 -1.27 -23.14
CA GLU A 159 8.65 -0.98 -23.62
C GLU A 159 8.25 0.46 -23.29
N GLN A 160 8.54 0.94 -22.08
CA GLN A 160 8.30 2.35 -21.73
C GLN A 160 9.17 3.31 -22.55
N GLN A 161 10.44 2.95 -22.77
CA GLN A 161 11.33 3.76 -23.59
C GLN A 161 10.82 3.82 -25.04
N ALA A 162 10.44 2.69 -25.63
CA ALA A 162 9.82 2.64 -26.95
C ALA A 162 8.53 3.46 -26.99
N LYS A 163 7.68 3.35 -25.96
CA LYS A 163 6.43 4.13 -25.83
C LYS A 163 6.67 5.63 -25.94
N SER A 164 7.74 6.13 -25.31
CA SER A 164 8.12 7.56 -25.36
C SER A 164 8.67 8.02 -26.72
N LEU A 165 9.08 7.07 -27.57
CA LEU A 165 9.76 7.33 -28.85
C LEU A 165 8.85 7.10 -30.07
N LEU A 166 7.68 6.49 -29.87
CA LEU A 166 6.73 6.26 -30.95
C LEU A 166 6.22 7.58 -31.53
N VAL A 167 6.31 7.69 -32.85
CA VAL A 167 5.75 8.80 -33.63
C VAL A 167 4.54 8.29 -34.42
N ASN A 168 3.51 9.12 -34.54
CA ASN A 168 2.25 8.81 -35.25
C ASN A 168 1.40 7.72 -34.59
N VAL A 169 1.06 7.90 -33.31
CA VAL A 169 0.07 7.07 -32.60
C VAL A 169 -1.23 7.85 -32.44
N THR A 170 -2.37 7.19 -32.67
CA THR A 170 -3.71 7.78 -32.64
C THR A 170 -4.35 7.77 -31.25
N GLY A 171 -3.74 7.05 -30.30
CA GLY A 171 -4.15 7.02 -28.90
C GLY A 171 -3.31 6.04 -28.06
N ALA A 172 -3.50 6.08 -26.74
CA ALA A 172 -2.68 5.33 -25.79
C ALA A 172 -2.73 3.79 -25.98
N SER A 173 -3.81 3.24 -26.54
CA SER A 173 -3.91 1.80 -26.84
C SER A 173 -2.90 1.38 -27.91
N GLU A 174 -2.85 2.17 -28.98
CA GLU A 174 -1.91 1.96 -30.08
C GLU A 174 -0.47 2.18 -29.58
N THR A 175 -0.26 3.16 -28.69
CA THR A 175 1.06 3.42 -28.12
C THR A 175 1.58 2.25 -27.28
N ASP A 176 0.75 1.65 -26.44
CA ASP A 176 1.13 0.50 -25.60
C ASP A 176 1.38 -0.77 -26.43
N GLU A 177 0.55 -0.99 -27.45
CA GLU A 177 0.69 -2.15 -28.33
C GLU A 177 1.93 -2.04 -29.22
N ARG A 178 2.13 -0.88 -29.85
CA ARG A 178 3.30 -0.65 -30.72
C ARG A 178 4.60 -0.64 -29.94
N SER A 179 4.61 -0.18 -28.69
CA SER A 179 5.85 -0.15 -27.91
C SER A 179 6.35 -1.55 -27.58
N ARG A 180 5.43 -2.44 -27.20
CA ARG A 180 5.70 -3.89 -27.02
C ARG A 180 6.22 -4.53 -28.28
N TRP A 181 5.62 -4.22 -29.43
CA TRP A 181 6.06 -4.77 -30.72
C TRP A 181 7.46 -4.32 -31.10
N VAL A 182 7.76 -3.02 -30.95
CA VAL A 182 9.11 -2.49 -31.21
C VAL A 182 10.15 -3.22 -30.36
N VAL A 183 9.86 -3.46 -29.08
CA VAL A 183 10.76 -4.20 -28.18
C VAL A 183 10.92 -5.65 -28.61
N LEU A 184 9.83 -6.32 -28.99
CA LEU A 184 9.87 -7.71 -29.47
C LEU A 184 10.72 -7.86 -30.74
N GLU A 185 10.55 -6.95 -31.70
CA GLU A 185 11.34 -6.96 -32.93
C GLU A 185 12.81 -6.63 -32.67
N LEU A 186 13.10 -5.69 -31.78
CA LEU A 186 14.47 -5.41 -31.35
C LEU A 186 15.09 -6.60 -30.63
N LEU A 187 14.33 -7.31 -29.78
CA LEU A 187 14.79 -8.54 -29.12
C LEU A 187 15.13 -9.62 -30.14
N ASN A 188 14.27 -9.83 -31.15
CA ASN A 188 14.53 -10.76 -32.24
C ASN A 188 15.77 -10.35 -33.02
N ALA A 189 15.90 -9.07 -33.38
CA ALA A 189 17.05 -8.55 -34.11
C ALA A 189 18.35 -8.71 -33.32
N VAL A 190 18.36 -8.36 -32.03
CA VAL A 190 19.51 -8.53 -31.13
C VAL A 190 19.91 -10.01 -31.04
N THR A 191 18.94 -10.89 -30.80
CA THR A 191 19.18 -12.34 -30.64
C THR A 191 19.68 -12.98 -31.94
N GLU A 192 19.13 -12.59 -33.09
CA GLU A 192 19.59 -13.10 -34.39
C GLU A 192 21.00 -12.60 -34.72
N ARG A 193 21.27 -11.32 -34.47
CA ARG A 193 22.52 -10.65 -34.82
C ARG A 193 23.67 -11.09 -33.91
N SER A 194 23.45 -11.30 -32.62
CA SER A 194 24.47 -11.82 -31.70
C SER A 194 24.97 -13.22 -32.11
N GLY A 195 24.11 -14.04 -32.71
CA GLY A 195 24.48 -15.37 -33.23
C GLY A 195 25.27 -15.39 -34.55
N ARG A 196 25.55 -14.24 -35.18
CA ARG A 196 26.28 -14.20 -36.47
C ARG A 196 27.79 -14.30 -36.25
N SER A 197 28.49 -15.05 -37.10
CA SER A 197 29.96 -15.19 -37.01
C SER A 197 30.75 -13.98 -37.51
N ASP A 198 30.10 -13.12 -38.29
CA ASP A 198 30.70 -11.95 -38.95
C ASP A 198 30.33 -10.68 -38.17
N PRO A 199 31.32 -9.96 -37.55
CA PRO A 199 31.07 -8.77 -36.72
C PRO A 199 30.29 -7.66 -37.44
N ASP A 200 30.44 -7.53 -38.76
CA ASP A 200 29.73 -6.51 -39.53
C ASP A 200 28.24 -6.83 -39.71
N LYS A 201 27.84 -8.09 -39.48
CA LYS A 201 26.44 -8.53 -39.48
C LYS A 201 25.78 -8.46 -38.10
N ARG A 202 26.51 -8.05 -37.07
CA ARG A 202 25.99 -7.90 -35.70
C ARG A 202 25.52 -6.49 -35.35
N VAL A 203 25.38 -5.64 -36.36
CA VAL A 203 25.14 -4.21 -36.22
C VAL A 203 23.65 -3.92 -36.28
N ILE A 204 23.14 -3.06 -35.39
CA ILE A 204 21.80 -2.43 -35.47
C ILE A 204 21.98 -0.94 -35.71
N THR A 205 21.35 -0.42 -36.77
CA THR A 205 21.53 0.96 -37.21
C THR A 205 20.41 1.86 -36.73
N ARG A 206 20.69 3.17 -36.64
CA ARG A 206 19.70 4.18 -36.26
C ARG A 206 18.47 4.16 -37.18
N ASP A 207 18.68 4.04 -38.48
CA ASP A 207 17.60 4.09 -39.48
C ASP A 207 16.63 2.92 -39.30
N GLU A 208 17.13 1.72 -39.00
CA GLU A 208 16.30 0.55 -38.69
C GLU A 208 15.40 0.79 -37.47
N VAL A 209 15.96 1.35 -36.39
CA VAL A 209 15.20 1.63 -35.15
C VAL A 209 14.15 2.71 -35.40
N LEU A 210 14.49 3.79 -36.12
CA LEU A 210 13.53 4.86 -36.46
C LEU A 210 12.42 4.36 -37.39
N GLN A 211 12.73 3.46 -38.33
CA GLN A 211 11.73 2.82 -39.19
C GLN A 211 10.76 1.95 -38.38
N LEU A 212 11.28 1.17 -37.42
CA LEU A 212 10.50 0.39 -36.48
C LEU A 212 9.53 1.26 -35.66
N LEU A 213 10.02 2.39 -35.14
CA LEU A 213 9.22 3.33 -34.34
C LEU A 213 8.16 4.08 -35.16
N SER A 214 8.32 4.21 -36.47
CA SER A 214 7.45 5.05 -37.32
C SER A 214 6.41 4.29 -38.13
N THR A 215 6.56 2.97 -38.33
CA THR A 215 5.64 2.16 -39.13
C THR A 215 4.44 1.70 -38.30
N PRO A 216 3.18 2.08 -38.64
CA PRO A 216 1.99 1.51 -38.01
C PRO A 216 1.77 0.11 -38.57
N GLN A 217 1.80 -0.91 -37.71
CA GLN A 217 1.37 -2.27 -38.08
C GLN A 217 0.06 -2.57 -37.34
N GLU A 218 -0.99 -2.90 -38.08
CA GLU A 218 -2.25 -3.39 -37.51
C GLU A 218 -2.03 -4.83 -37.03
N HIS A 219 -2.14 -5.10 -35.73
CA HIS A 219 -2.03 -6.46 -35.21
C HIS A 219 -3.40 -7.06 -34.86
N ILE A 220 -3.56 -8.34 -35.23
CA ILE A 220 -4.66 -9.26 -34.88
C ILE A 220 -4.31 -9.92 -33.54
N PRO A 221 -5.17 -9.97 -32.51
CA PRO A 221 -4.85 -10.55 -31.19
C PRO A 221 -4.08 -11.88 -31.29
N SER A 222 -2.86 -11.95 -30.73
CA SER A 222 -1.97 -13.12 -30.88
C SER A 222 -2.45 -14.36 -30.10
N LYS A 223 -3.36 -14.16 -29.13
CA LYS A 223 -4.01 -15.22 -28.35
C LYS A 223 -5.45 -14.82 -27.98
N ALA A 224 -6.37 -15.77 -28.00
CA ALA A 224 -7.72 -15.60 -27.50
C ALA A 224 -7.80 -16.00 -26.01
N TRP A 225 -8.81 -15.52 -25.30
CA TRP A 225 -9.15 -16.04 -23.97
C TRP A 225 -9.92 -17.36 -24.13
N ASP A 226 -9.16 -18.46 -24.21
CA ASP A 226 -9.65 -19.82 -24.44
C ASP A 226 -9.16 -20.80 -23.36
N ASP A 227 -9.58 -22.05 -23.45
CA ASP A 227 -9.22 -23.10 -22.49
C ASP A 227 -7.70 -23.34 -22.41
N ASP A 228 -6.97 -23.15 -23.52
CA ASP A 228 -5.52 -23.30 -23.57
C ASP A 228 -4.83 -22.17 -22.78
N LEU A 229 -5.28 -20.93 -22.93
CA LEU A 229 -4.74 -19.80 -22.17
C LEU A 229 -5.14 -19.86 -20.68
N LYS A 230 -6.35 -20.34 -20.36
CA LYS A 230 -6.78 -20.64 -18.98
C LYS A 230 -5.88 -21.69 -18.34
N ALA A 231 -5.59 -22.78 -19.05
CA ALA A 231 -4.68 -23.82 -18.56
C ALA A 231 -3.25 -23.31 -18.37
N ALA A 232 -2.76 -22.47 -19.29
CA ALA A 232 -1.44 -21.84 -19.15
C ALA A 232 -1.37 -20.88 -17.94
N PHE A 233 -2.46 -20.14 -17.68
CA PHE A 233 -2.59 -19.31 -16.49
C PHE A 233 -2.61 -20.14 -15.20
N HIS A 234 -3.39 -21.23 -15.14
CA HIS A 234 -3.38 -22.11 -13.96
C HIS A 234 -2.01 -22.74 -13.74
N ALA A 235 -1.33 -23.16 -14.80
CA ALA A 235 0.02 -23.70 -14.71
C ALA A 235 1.03 -22.66 -14.19
N SER A 236 0.91 -21.38 -14.57
CA SER A 236 1.80 -20.32 -14.07
C SER A 236 1.57 -20.01 -12.59
N VAL A 237 0.32 -20.05 -12.13
CA VAL A 237 -0.05 -19.91 -10.71
C VAL A 237 0.51 -21.07 -9.89
N LEU A 238 0.28 -22.31 -10.33
CA LEU A 238 0.69 -23.54 -9.62
C LEU A 238 2.21 -23.79 -9.65
N ALA A 239 2.94 -23.13 -10.54
CA ALA A 239 4.40 -23.19 -10.57
C ALA A 239 5.05 -22.42 -9.41
N GLN A 240 4.31 -21.53 -8.75
CA GLN A 240 4.78 -20.85 -7.55
C GLN A 240 4.75 -21.80 -6.35
N ILE A 241 5.75 -21.71 -5.47
CA ILE A 241 5.76 -22.49 -4.23
C ILE A 241 4.66 -21.93 -3.33
N ASP A 242 3.61 -22.71 -3.09
CA ASP A 242 2.56 -22.35 -2.14
C ASP A 242 3.08 -22.57 -0.71
N ASP A 243 3.24 -21.47 0.02
CA ASP A 243 3.52 -21.49 1.45
C ASP A 243 2.18 -21.72 2.18
N GLU A 244 1.69 -22.97 2.19
CA GLU A 244 0.44 -23.42 2.84
C GLU A 244 0.39 -23.17 4.37
N SER A 245 1.41 -22.52 4.95
CA SER A 245 1.56 -22.34 6.39
C SER A 245 0.56 -21.39 7.03
N VAL A 246 -0.06 -20.48 6.27
CA VAL A 246 -1.02 -19.51 6.80
C VAL A 246 -2.34 -19.55 6.05
N VAL A 247 -3.32 -20.17 6.70
CA VAL A 247 -4.71 -20.18 6.23
C VAL A 247 -5.45 -19.00 6.84
N LEU A 248 -5.47 -17.87 6.15
CA LEU A 248 -6.20 -16.68 6.58
C LEU A 248 -7.69 -16.83 6.27
N LYS A 249 -8.50 -16.81 7.32
CA LYS A 249 -9.96 -16.83 7.21
C LYS A 249 -10.52 -15.42 7.14
N CYS A 250 -11.64 -15.28 6.48
CA CYS A 250 -12.44 -14.08 6.37
C CYS A 250 -13.77 -14.27 7.10
N ARG A 251 -14.30 -13.17 7.64
CA ARG A 251 -15.66 -13.09 8.17
C ARG A 251 -16.33 -11.83 7.62
N ILE A 252 -17.65 -11.82 7.68
CA ILE A 252 -18.42 -10.58 7.49
C ILE A 252 -17.97 -9.56 8.54
N ASP A 253 -17.78 -8.30 8.12
CA ASP A 253 -17.50 -7.22 9.06
C ASP A 253 -18.68 -7.11 10.05
N PRO A 254 -18.49 -7.43 11.35
CA PRO A 254 -19.57 -7.40 12.34
C PRO A 254 -20.10 -5.99 12.60
N LEU A 255 -19.38 -4.96 12.13
CA LEU A 255 -19.79 -3.57 12.26
C LEU A 255 -20.60 -3.13 11.05
N SER A 256 -20.54 -3.80 9.89
CA SER A 256 -21.44 -3.47 8.77
C SER A 256 -22.88 -3.73 9.21
N ALA A 257 -23.76 -2.75 8.99
CA ALA A 257 -24.99 -2.54 9.75
C ALA A 257 -26.07 -3.65 9.65
N SER A 258 -25.80 -4.78 8.99
CA SER A 258 -26.82 -5.77 8.66
C SER A 258 -26.93 -7.00 9.59
N ASP A 259 -26.01 -7.24 10.53
CA ASP A 259 -25.88 -8.60 11.12
C ASP A 259 -25.87 -8.69 12.66
N ALA A 260 -26.83 -8.03 13.32
CA ALA A 260 -27.05 -8.24 14.76
C ALA A 260 -27.84 -9.52 15.11
N SER A 261 -28.46 -10.22 14.14
CA SER A 261 -29.40 -11.32 14.40
C SER A 261 -29.04 -12.67 13.76
N THR A 262 -28.06 -12.75 12.85
CA THR A 262 -27.56 -14.03 12.36
C THR A 262 -26.48 -14.57 13.32
N ARG A 263 -26.47 -15.90 13.52
CA ARG A 263 -25.30 -16.56 14.08
C ARG A 263 -24.10 -16.12 13.25
N ASN A 264 -23.14 -15.38 13.84
CA ASN A 264 -21.83 -15.08 13.25
C ASN A 264 -21.41 -16.29 12.38
N PRO A 265 -21.51 -16.20 11.03
CA PRO A 265 -21.16 -17.34 10.20
C PRO A 265 -19.70 -17.70 10.51
N GLU A 266 -19.43 -18.99 10.68
CA GLU A 266 -18.07 -19.43 11.01
C GLU A 266 -17.10 -18.84 9.97
N PRO A 267 -15.94 -18.29 10.40
CA PRO A 267 -14.97 -17.74 9.48
C PRO A 267 -14.59 -18.76 8.41
N LYS A 268 -14.65 -18.36 7.14
CA LYS A 268 -14.36 -19.21 5.97
C LYS A 268 -13.19 -18.68 5.17
N LEU A 269 -12.73 -19.43 4.18
CA LEU A 269 -11.72 -18.94 3.24
C LEU A 269 -12.34 -17.91 2.31
N LEU A 270 -11.52 -17.04 1.71
CA LEU A 270 -12.01 -15.97 0.84
C LEU A 270 -12.78 -16.54 -0.35
N GLU A 271 -12.29 -17.61 -0.97
CA GLU A 271 -12.95 -18.26 -2.10
C GLU A 271 -14.32 -18.87 -1.78
N ASP A 272 -14.62 -19.12 -0.50
CA ASP A 272 -15.93 -19.60 -0.04
C ASP A 272 -16.95 -18.47 0.12
N TRP A 273 -16.49 -17.21 0.05
CA TRP A 273 -17.32 -16.00 0.10
C TRP A 273 -17.60 -15.42 -1.29
N ILE A 274 -16.82 -15.83 -2.31
CA ILE A 274 -16.95 -15.32 -3.67
C ILE A 274 -18.23 -15.88 -4.28
N ASP A 275 -19.24 -15.02 -4.43
CA ASP A 275 -20.51 -15.35 -5.06
C ASP A 275 -20.63 -14.70 -6.45
N SER A 276 -21.21 -15.44 -7.39
CA SER A 276 -21.34 -15.13 -8.82
C SER A 276 -22.09 -13.83 -9.15
N ARG A 277 -22.82 -13.23 -8.20
CA ARG A 277 -23.69 -12.07 -8.47
C ARG A 277 -23.25 -10.77 -7.80
N GLY A 278 -22.43 -10.80 -6.75
CA GLY A 278 -22.05 -9.64 -5.92
C GLY A 278 -20.61 -9.17 -6.08
N VAL A 279 -20.27 -8.07 -5.40
CA VAL A 279 -18.88 -7.62 -5.21
C VAL A 279 -18.43 -7.92 -3.78
N CYS A 280 -17.27 -8.52 -3.57
CA CYS A 280 -16.72 -8.69 -2.22
C CYS A 280 -15.74 -7.56 -1.90
N LEU A 281 -15.89 -6.91 -0.76
CA LEU A 281 -14.97 -5.89 -0.25
C LEU A 281 -14.13 -6.47 0.88
N LEU A 282 -12.83 -6.70 0.65
CA LEU A 282 -11.91 -7.27 1.64
C LEU A 282 -11.13 -6.15 2.36
N GLY A 283 -11.62 -5.75 3.53
CA GLY A 283 -11.00 -4.75 4.38
C GLY A 283 -10.01 -5.32 5.40
N GLY A 284 -9.18 -4.43 5.95
CA GLY A 284 -8.31 -4.75 7.08
C GLY A 284 -7.07 -3.85 7.16
N ALA A 285 -6.54 -3.68 8.36
CA ALA A 285 -5.35 -2.88 8.60
C ALA A 285 -4.14 -3.34 7.76
N SER A 286 -3.17 -2.44 7.58
CA SER A 286 -1.90 -2.76 6.91
C SER A 286 -1.22 -3.96 7.60
N GLY A 287 -0.77 -4.93 6.83
CA GLY A 287 -0.15 -6.17 7.35
C GLY A 287 -1.12 -7.25 7.84
N SER A 288 -2.45 -7.06 7.72
CA SER A 288 -3.44 -8.07 8.13
C SER A 288 -3.42 -9.35 7.28
N GLY A 289 -2.78 -9.31 6.09
CA GLY A 289 -2.68 -10.45 5.19
C GLY A 289 -3.71 -10.48 4.04
N LYS A 290 -4.27 -9.32 3.64
CA LYS A 290 -5.22 -9.22 2.50
C LYS A 290 -4.63 -9.78 1.20
N SER A 291 -3.48 -9.28 0.78
CA SER A 291 -2.77 -9.76 -0.42
C SER A 291 -2.44 -11.25 -0.33
N THR A 292 -2.06 -11.72 0.85
CA THR A 292 -1.81 -13.15 1.11
C THR A 292 -3.09 -13.98 0.96
N ALA A 293 -4.23 -13.51 1.47
CA ALA A 293 -5.52 -14.19 1.32
C ALA A 293 -5.97 -14.26 -0.15
N LEU A 294 -5.76 -13.19 -0.93
CA LEU A 294 -6.08 -13.16 -2.36
C LEU A 294 -5.20 -14.13 -3.17
N LEU A 295 -3.88 -14.11 -2.94
CA LEU A 295 -2.96 -15.02 -3.63
C LEU A 295 -3.21 -16.48 -3.25
N ALA A 296 -3.51 -16.75 -1.97
CA ALA A 296 -3.84 -18.09 -1.53
C ALA A 296 -5.19 -18.59 -2.11
N ALA A 297 -6.18 -17.70 -2.22
CA ALA A 297 -7.44 -18.00 -2.90
C ALA A 297 -7.23 -18.28 -4.40
N GLN A 298 -6.35 -17.52 -5.06
CA GLN A 298 -5.96 -17.76 -6.44
C GLN A 298 -5.28 -19.13 -6.63
N HIS A 299 -4.35 -19.47 -5.75
CA HIS A 299 -3.65 -20.75 -5.83
C HIS A 299 -4.62 -21.94 -5.64
N ARG A 300 -5.45 -21.90 -4.59
CA ARG A 300 -6.45 -22.96 -4.33
C ARG A 300 -7.53 -23.05 -5.42
N ALA A 301 -7.95 -21.92 -5.98
CA ALA A 301 -8.86 -21.91 -7.13
C ALA A 301 -8.24 -22.62 -8.35
N ALA A 302 -6.97 -22.33 -8.67
CA ALA A 302 -6.26 -22.97 -9.77
C ALA A 302 -6.11 -24.50 -9.56
N GLN A 303 -5.89 -24.97 -8.32
CA GLN A 303 -5.87 -26.40 -7.99
C GLN A 303 -7.20 -27.11 -8.31
N CYS A 304 -8.32 -26.39 -8.20
CA CYS A 304 -9.65 -26.88 -8.52
C CYS A 304 -10.11 -26.54 -9.95
N GLY A 305 -9.23 -26.00 -10.81
CA GLY A 305 -9.55 -25.60 -12.18
C GLY A 305 -10.44 -24.34 -12.29
N LYS A 306 -10.60 -23.57 -11.22
CA LYS A 306 -11.31 -22.28 -11.20
C LYS A 306 -10.33 -21.14 -11.46
N THR A 307 -10.81 -20.05 -12.08
CA THR A 307 -9.96 -18.92 -12.47
C THR A 307 -10.18 -17.71 -11.57
N VAL A 308 -9.16 -17.36 -10.78
CA VAL A 308 -9.10 -16.11 -10.01
C VAL A 308 -7.88 -15.31 -10.48
N ILE A 309 -8.11 -14.12 -11.02
CA ILE A 309 -7.05 -13.23 -11.49
C ILE A 309 -6.84 -12.15 -10.43
N VAL A 310 -5.67 -12.13 -9.80
CA VAL A 310 -5.25 -11.08 -8.87
C VAL A 310 -4.48 -10.02 -9.64
N ALA A 311 -4.93 -8.76 -9.55
CA ALA A 311 -4.26 -7.60 -10.11
C ALA A 311 -3.98 -6.58 -9.00
N HIS A 312 -2.85 -5.88 -9.08
CA HIS A 312 -2.51 -4.85 -8.10
C HIS A 312 -2.92 -3.47 -8.60
N ALA A 313 -3.75 -2.75 -7.85
CA ALA A 313 -4.25 -1.43 -8.19
C ALA A 313 -3.13 -0.41 -8.43
N GLU A 314 -1.95 -0.57 -7.82
CA GLU A 314 -0.76 0.25 -8.09
C GLU A 314 -0.32 0.25 -9.57
N ASN A 315 -0.68 -0.79 -10.33
CA ASN A 315 -0.39 -0.89 -11.77
C ASN A 315 -1.51 -0.32 -12.64
N TYR A 316 -2.54 0.23 -12.02
CA TYR A 316 -3.66 0.83 -12.72
C TYR A 316 -3.22 2.10 -13.44
N ILE A 317 -3.60 2.20 -14.70
CA ILE A 317 -3.47 3.42 -15.50
C ILE A 317 -4.91 3.88 -15.76
N PRO A 318 -5.26 5.15 -15.48
CA PRO A 318 -6.61 5.65 -15.69
C PRO A 318 -7.18 5.31 -17.09
N GLY A 319 -8.37 4.71 -17.14
CA GLY A 319 -9.04 4.33 -18.40
C GLY A 319 -8.50 3.05 -19.03
N ARG A 320 -7.83 2.18 -18.25
CA ARG A 320 -7.12 0.98 -18.73
C ARG A 320 -7.38 -0.23 -17.85
N LEU A 321 -8.61 -0.42 -17.36
CA LEU A 321 -8.97 -1.59 -16.54
C LEU A 321 -8.59 -2.92 -17.20
N SER A 322 -8.78 -3.07 -18.51
CA SER A 322 -8.41 -4.29 -19.24
C SER A 322 -6.90 -4.57 -19.26
N ALA A 323 -6.06 -3.52 -19.26
CA ALA A 323 -4.61 -3.65 -19.17
C ALA A 323 -4.17 -4.07 -17.75
N LEU A 324 -4.86 -3.56 -16.72
CA LEU A 324 -4.66 -3.99 -15.33
C LEU A 324 -4.94 -5.49 -15.19
N ILE A 325 -6.04 -5.98 -15.75
CA ILE A 325 -6.40 -7.41 -15.70
C ILE A 325 -5.36 -8.26 -16.45
N ALA A 326 -4.97 -7.83 -17.66
CA ALA A 326 -3.93 -8.50 -18.42
C ALA A 326 -2.58 -8.54 -17.66
N SER A 327 -2.25 -7.47 -16.92
CA SER A 327 -1.08 -7.47 -16.05
C SER A 327 -1.20 -8.49 -14.92
N GLY A 328 -2.38 -8.61 -14.29
CA GLY A 328 -2.64 -9.62 -13.26
C GLY A 328 -2.52 -11.06 -13.79
N MET A 329 -2.91 -11.30 -15.04
CA MET A 329 -2.74 -12.62 -15.69
C MET A 329 -1.27 -12.99 -15.93
N ASN A 330 -0.40 -11.99 -16.10
CA ASN A 330 1.03 -12.19 -16.29
C ASN A 330 1.84 -12.13 -14.97
N LEU A 331 1.16 -12.02 -13.81
CA LEU A 331 1.79 -11.78 -12.51
C LEU A 331 2.89 -12.81 -12.18
N HIS A 332 2.60 -14.10 -12.36
CA HIS A 332 3.51 -15.21 -12.00
C HIS A 332 4.42 -15.67 -13.15
N GLY A 333 4.22 -15.11 -14.34
CA GLY A 333 4.94 -15.45 -15.56
C GLY A 333 4.22 -14.90 -16.79
N TYR A 334 4.99 -14.49 -17.80
CA TYR A 334 4.40 -13.95 -19.03
C TYR A 334 3.75 -15.06 -19.86
N ILE A 335 2.41 -15.07 -19.90
CA ILE A 335 1.61 -16.03 -20.67
C ILE A 335 1.14 -15.47 -22.02
N GLY A 336 1.44 -14.19 -22.29
CA GLY A 336 1.03 -13.46 -23.50
C GLY A 336 -0.33 -12.75 -23.36
N ALA A 337 -0.81 -12.54 -22.13
CA ALA A 337 -2.04 -11.79 -21.91
C ALA A 337 -1.83 -10.30 -22.23
N HIS A 338 -2.70 -9.76 -23.07
CA HIS A 338 -2.72 -8.37 -23.52
C HIS A 338 -4.10 -7.76 -23.24
N PRO A 339 -4.31 -6.44 -23.36
CA PRO A 339 -5.55 -5.80 -22.93
C PRO A 339 -6.83 -6.40 -23.53
N ALA A 340 -6.80 -6.87 -24.79
CA ALA A 340 -7.95 -7.56 -25.39
C ALA A 340 -8.33 -8.87 -24.67
N VAL A 341 -7.34 -9.64 -24.20
CA VAL A 341 -7.56 -10.81 -23.33
C VAL A 341 -8.12 -10.39 -21.98
N GLY A 342 -7.62 -9.28 -21.41
CA GLY A 342 -8.18 -8.71 -20.18
C GLY A 342 -9.65 -8.32 -20.31
N THR A 343 -10.03 -7.71 -21.43
CA THR A 343 -11.45 -7.43 -21.75
C THR A 343 -12.28 -8.70 -21.86
N ALA A 344 -11.75 -9.74 -22.53
CA ALA A 344 -12.45 -11.02 -22.64
C ALA A 344 -12.61 -11.72 -21.28
N ALA A 345 -11.59 -11.66 -20.41
CA ALA A 345 -11.65 -12.20 -19.05
C ALA A 345 -12.65 -11.44 -18.17
N LEU A 346 -12.77 -10.11 -18.33
CA LEU A 346 -13.81 -9.32 -17.66
C LEU A 346 -15.23 -9.74 -18.09
N ALA A 347 -15.43 -10.14 -19.35
CA ALA A 347 -16.73 -10.59 -19.84
C ALA A 347 -17.07 -12.06 -19.47
N ASP A 348 -16.14 -12.81 -18.88
CA ASP A 348 -16.28 -14.24 -18.59
C ASP A 348 -16.86 -14.47 -17.18
N SER A 349 -18.07 -15.04 -17.12
CA SER A 349 -18.76 -15.32 -15.85
C SER A 349 -18.10 -16.39 -14.99
N ASP A 350 -17.23 -17.22 -15.55
CA ASP A 350 -16.50 -18.26 -14.81
C ASP A 350 -15.21 -17.72 -14.16
N VAL A 351 -14.91 -16.43 -14.37
CA VAL A 351 -13.72 -15.76 -13.85
C VAL A 351 -14.07 -14.91 -12.65
N THR A 352 -13.17 -14.90 -11.66
CA THR A 352 -13.17 -13.89 -10.59
C THR A 352 -11.97 -12.96 -10.75
N ILE A 353 -12.22 -11.66 -10.65
CA ILE A 353 -11.21 -10.60 -10.67
C ILE A 353 -11.03 -10.05 -9.26
N ALA A 354 -9.80 -10.08 -8.77
CA ALA A 354 -9.40 -9.53 -7.48
C ALA A 354 -8.47 -8.33 -7.69
N ILE A 355 -8.89 -7.13 -7.29
CA ILE A 355 -8.06 -5.92 -7.34
C ILE A 355 -7.55 -5.61 -5.93
N ASP A 356 -6.24 -5.74 -5.74
CA ASP A 356 -5.55 -5.52 -4.47
C ASP A 356 -4.98 -4.10 -4.38
N GLY A 357 -5.27 -3.38 -3.29
CA GLY A 357 -4.72 -2.05 -3.02
C GLY A 357 -5.60 -0.88 -3.53
N VAL A 358 -6.92 -1.05 -3.62
CA VAL A 358 -7.83 -0.03 -4.19
C VAL A 358 -7.84 1.27 -3.35
N SER A 359 -7.68 1.18 -2.03
CA SER A 359 -7.61 2.36 -1.16
C SER A 359 -6.26 3.08 -1.21
N GLU A 360 -5.25 2.46 -1.81
CA GLU A 360 -3.86 2.89 -1.81
C GLU A 360 -3.48 3.67 -3.07
N ILE A 361 -4.35 3.70 -4.09
CA ILE A 361 -4.19 4.54 -5.29
C ILE A 361 -4.75 5.96 -5.06
N PRO A 362 -4.21 7.00 -5.74
CA PRO A 362 -4.64 8.39 -5.57
C PRO A 362 -6.14 8.59 -5.80
N HIS A 363 -6.73 9.60 -5.13
CA HIS A 363 -8.17 9.87 -5.27
C HIS A 363 -8.61 10.09 -6.72
N THR A 364 -7.82 10.78 -7.54
CA THR A 364 -8.12 10.99 -8.97
C THR A 364 -8.17 9.69 -9.76
N ASP A 365 -7.28 8.76 -9.44
CA ASP A 365 -7.19 7.48 -10.14
C ASP A 365 -8.36 6.57 -9.68
N ARG A 366 -8.78 6.67 -8.41
CA ARG A 366 -10.01 6.02 -7.91
C ARG A 366 -11.27 6.50 -8.62
N GLN A 367 -11.40 7.80 -8.89
CA GLN A 367 -12.55 8.33 -9.64
C GLN A 367 -12.63 7.76 -11.07
N GLU A 368 -11.49 7.61 -11.74
CA GLU A 368 -11.50 6.99 -13.07
C GLU A 368 -11.75 5.49 -13.00
N LEU A 369 -11.23 4.81 -11.96
CA LEU A 369 -11.55 3.41 -11.71
C LEU A 369 -13.05 3.23 -11.46
N GLU A 370 -13.69 4.11 -10.68
CA GLU A 370 -15.15 4.13 -10.46
C GLU A 370 -15.90 4.20 -11.80
N ASN A 371 -15.48 5.08 -12.73
CA ASN A 371 -16.10 5.21 -14.04
C ASN A 371 -16.01 3.91 -14.87
N GLU A 372 -14.86 3.25 -14.88
CA GLU A 372 -14.69 1.97 -15.58
C GLU A 372 -15.44 0.82 -14.90
N LEU A 373 -15.38 0.74 -13.57
CA LEU A 373 -16.11 -0.27 -12.79
C LEU A 373 -17.62 -0.10 -12.93
N ARG A 374 -18.15 1.13 -13.03
CA ARG A 374 -19.57 1.39 -13.30
C ARG A 374 -20.01 0.77 -14.62
N GLN A 375 -19.20 0.91 -15.67
CA GLN A 375 -19.51 0.32 -16.99
C GLN A 375 -19.43 -1.20 -16.94
N PHE A 376 -18.39 -1.74 -16.30
CA PHE A 376 -18.19 -3.18 -16.12
C PHE A 376 -19.33 -3.81 -15.30
N LEU A 377 -19.68 -3.21 -14.17
CA LEU A 377 -20.71 -3.72 -13.26
C LEU A 377 -22.10 -3.65 -13.90
N GLY A 378 -22.34 -2.76 -14.85
CA GLY A 378 -23.58 -2.72 -15.63
C GLY A 378 -23.69 -3.78 -16.73
N ALA A 379 -22.59 -4.48 -17.08
CA ALA A 379 -22.56 -5.47 -18.15
C ALA A 379 -23.07 -6.85 -17.68
N ASN A 380 -23.72 -7.59 -18.57
CA ASN A 380 -24.11 -8.99 -18.36
C ASN A 380 -23.96 -9.76 -19.69
N PRO A 381 -23.15 -10.84 -19.76
CA PRO A 381 -22.38 -11.49 -18.68
C PRO A 381 -21.14 -10.68 -18.25
N ARG A 382 -20.65 -10.96 -17.02
CA ARG A 382 -19.45 -10.35 -16.41
C ARG A 382 -18.78 -11.31 -15.43
N ALA A 383 -17.49 -11.09 -15.19
CA ALA A 383 -16.73 -11.74 -14.12
C ALA A 383 -17.21 -11.32 -12.71
N THR A 384 -16.96 -12.17 -11.72
CA THR A 384 -17.15 -11.84 -10.30
C THR A 384 -16.02 -10.92 -9.82
N MET A 385 -16.26 -10.04 -8.85
CA MET A 385 -15.26 -9.05 -8.42
C MET A 385 -15.00 -9.04 -6.91
N VAL A 386 -13.72 -8.94 -6.55
CA VAL A 386 -13.22 -8.72 -5.20
C VAL A 386 -12.34 -7.47 -5.20
N LEU A 387 -12.62 -6.52 -4.33
CA LEU A 387 -11.79 -5.34 -4.10
C LEU A 387 -11.15 -5.46 -2.72
N ALA A 388 -9.84 -5.25 -2.61
CA ALA A 388 -9.12 -5.27 -1.33
C ALA A 388 -8.39 -3.95 -1.05
N GLY A 389 -8.39 -3.57 0.22
CA GLY A 389 -7.88 -2.27 0.68
C GLY A 389 -7.91 -2.14 2.20
N ARG A 390 -7.42 -1.02 2.73
CA ARG A 390 -7.40 -0.71 4.17
C ARG A 390 -8.81 -0.54 4.72
N GLU A 391 -9.63 0.25 4.03
CA GLU A 391 -10.95 0.69 4.50
C GLU A 391 -12.03 0.31 3.48
N THR A 392 -13.10 -0.32 3.96
CA THR A 392 -14.22 -0.78 3.13
C THR A 392 -15.01 0.38 2.54
N THR A 393 -15.10 1.51 3.25
CA THR A 393 -15.77 2.74 2.78
C THR A 393 -15.08 3.34 1.54
N THR A 394 -13.76 3.45 1.57
CA THR A 394 -12.97 3.96 0.44
C THR A 394 -13.09 3.03 -0.76
N MET A 395 -13.15 1.71 -0.56
CA MET A 395 -13.43 0.78 -1.66
C MET A 395 -14.87 0.84 -2.15
N ARG A 396 -15.84 1.06 -1.27
CA ARG A 396 -17.24 1.21 -1.68
C ARG A 396 -17.46 2.47 -2.51
N SER A 397 -16.65 3.51 -2.31
CA SER A 397 -16.71 4.74 -3.12
C SER A 397 -16.45 4.49 -4.61
N VAL A 398 -15.74 3.41 -4.99
CA VAL A 398 -15.52 3.06 -6.40
C VAL A 398 -16.64 2.19 -7.00
N LEU A 399 -17.67 1.88 -6.23
CA LEU A 399 -18.85 1.12 -6.66
C LEU A 399 -20.06 2.04 -6.83
N ASN A 400 -21.01 1.67 -7.70
CA ASN A 400 -22.31 2.33 -7.69
C ASN A 400 -23.05 1.98 -6.40
N ARG A 401 -23.75 2.96 -5.82
CA ARG A 401 -24.57 2.81 -4.60
C ARG A 401 -25.56 1.65 -4.63
N SER A 402 -26.02 1.25 -5.81
CA SER A 402 -26.96 0.14 -6.03
C SER A 402 -26.30 -1.23 -6.19
N THR A 403 -24.97 -1.31 -6.18
CA THR A 403 -24.25 -2.58 -6.37
C THR A 403 -24.23 -3.35 -5.05
N PRO A 404 -24.80 -4.56 -4.97
CA PRO A 404 -24.73 -5.35 -3.74
C PRO A 404 -23.28 -5.72 -3.45
N SER A 405 -22.83 -5.45 -2.22
CA SER A 405 -21.48 -5.76 -1.76
C SER A 405 -21.47 -6.54 -0.45
N THR A 406 -20.58 -7.51 -0.33
CA THR A 406 -20.31 -8.24 0.92
C THR A 406 -19.03 -7.72 1.54
N ASP A 407 -19.14 -7.08 2.70
CA ASP A 407 -17.99 -6.56 3.44
C ASP A 407 -17.34 -7.66 4.27
N LEU A 408 -16.08 -7.95 3.97
CA LEU A 408 -15.28 -8.97 4.62
C LEU A 408 -14.09 -8.33 5.33
N LEU A 409 -13.71 -8.92 6.46
CA LEU A 409 -12.47 -8.64 7.16
C LEU A 409 -11.61 -9.91 7.25
N VAL A 410 -10.31 -9.76 7.05
CA VAL A 410 -9.35 -10.80 7.38
C VAL A 410 -9.31 -10.99 8.90
N MET A 411 -9.46 -12.23 9.36
CA MET A 411 -9.43 -12.56 10.78
C MET A 411 -8.03 -12.34 11.37
N PRO A 412 -7.93 -11.76 12.57
CA PRO A 412 -6.68 -11.80 13.33
C PRO A 412 -6.31 -13.26 13.64
N LEU A 413 -5.01 -13.56 13.67
CA LEU A 413 -4.53 -14.92 13.94
C LEU A 413 -4.91 -15.35 15.36
N SER A 414 -5.50 -16.55 15.50
CA SER A 414 -5.69 -17.20 16.81
C SER A 414 -4.35 -17.66 17.38
N GLU A 415 -4.23 -17.88 18.70
CA GLU A 415 -2.96 -18.29 19.32
C GLU A 415 -2.37 -19.57 18.69
N ASP A 416 -3.22 -20.53 18.31
CA ASP A 416 -2.80 -21.76 17.64
C ASP A 416 -2.27 -21.48 16.22
N GLU A 417 -2.89 -20.55 15.49
CA GLU A 417 -2.45 -20.14 14.16
C GLU A 417 -1.15 -19.33 14.24
N GLN A 418 -1.01 -18.45 15.22
CA GLN A 418 0.24 -17.74 15.53
C GLN A 418 1.36 -18.74 15.81
N GLN A 419 1.10 -19.76 16.63
CA GLN A 419 2.10 -20.78 16.95
C GLN A 419 2.56 -21.53 15.70
N ARG A 420 1.64 -22.01 14.86
CA ARG A 420 1.98 -22.70 13.60
C ARG A 420 2.73 -21.81 12.64
N PHE A 421 2.31 -20.55 12.52
CA PHE A 421 2.95 -19.58 11.65
C PHE A 421 4.40 -19.30 12.07
N VAL A 422 4.64 -19.16 13.38
CA VAL A 422 5.99 -18.95 13.93
C VAL A 422 6.85 -20.21 13.79
N GLU A 423 6.29 -21.38 14.05
CA GLU A 423 6.95 -22.68 13.88
C GLU A 423 7.47 -22.83 12.44
N PHE A 424 6.63 -22.50 11.47
CA PHE A 424 6.96 -22.54 10.06
C PHE A 424 8.00 -21.48 9.67
N TYR A 425 7.72 -20.21 9.95
CA TYR A 425 8.54 -19.09 9.47
C TYR A 425 9.96 -19.12 10.05
N TYR A 426 10.09 -19.40 11.35
CA TYR A 426 11.39 -19.49 12.02
C TYR A 426 12.00 -20.89 11.98
N LYS A 427 11.32 -21.87 11.36
CA LYS A 427 11.74 -23.28 11.30
C LYS A 427 12.17 -23.82 12.67
N CYS A 428 11.37 -23.51 13.69
CA CYS A 428 11.65 -23.83 15.08
C CYS A 428 10.72 -24.94 15.59
N GLY A 429 10.97 -25.45 16.81
CA GLY A 429 10.07 -26.43 17.42
C GLY A 429 8.85 -25.79 18.07
N SER A 430 7.75 -26.53 18.11
CA SER A 430 6.47 -26.12 18.71
C SER A 430 6.57 -25.46 20.10
N GLU A 431 7.44 -25.94 20.98
CA GLU A 431 7.65 -25.35 22.32
C GLU A 431 8.26 -23.94 22.27
N LEU A 432 9.27 -23.75 21.42
CA LEU A 432 9.92 -22.43 21.24
C LEU A 432 8.97 -21.45 20.55
N ALA A 433 8.24 -21.90 19.53
CA ALA A 433 7.22 -21.09 18.87
C ALA A 433 6.17 -20.58 19.88
N ARG A 434 5.67 -21.45 20.76
CA ARG A 434 4.72 -21.08 21.81
C ARG A 434 5.30 -20.07 22.80
N ALA A 435 6.55 -20.23 23.20
CA ALA A 435 7.21 -19.29 24.09
C ALA A 435 7.34 -17.89 23.46
N LEU A 436 7.78 -17.84 22.19
CA LEU A 436 7.93 -16.59 21.43
C LEU A 436 6.57 -15.89 21.20
N VAL A 437 5.53 -16.63 20.83
CA VAL A 437 4.18 -16.08 20.67
C VAL A 437 3.64 -15.48 21.97
N ARG A 438 3.83 -16.18 23.11
CA ARG A 438 3.41 -15.65 24.42
C ARG A 438 4.16 -14.38 24.78
N GLU A 439 5.46 -14.33 24.52
CA GLU A 439 6.25 -13.13 24.79
C GLU A 439 5.83 -11.96 23.89
N ALA A 440 5.58 -12.22 22.60
CA ALA A 440 5.08 -11.22 21.65
C ALA A 440 3.70 -10.69 22.06
N ASN A 441 2.75 -11.56 22.42
CA ASN A 441 1.43 -11.16 22.92
C ASN A 441 1.52 -10.38 24.24
N HIS A 442 2.49 -10.68 25.10
CA HIS A 442 2.70 -9.93 26.34
C HIS A 442 3.22 -8.50 26.08
N LYS A 443 4.17 -8.34 25.14
CA LYS A 443 4.82 -7.06 24.85
C LYS A 443 4.03 -6.17 23.89
N LEU A 444 3.44 -6.75 22.85
CA LEU A 444 2.75 -6.03 21.78
C LEU A 444 1.22 -6.08 21.88
N LEU A 445 0.67 -6.83 22.84
CA LEU A 445 -0.78 -6.96 23.06
C LEU A 445 -1.51 -7.36 21.77
N ASP A 446 -2.64 -6.72 21.47
CA ASP A 446 -3.46 -7.01 20.28
C ASP A 446 -2.71 -6.77 18.96
N VAL A 447 -1.62 -5.99 18.95
CA VAL A 447 -0.82 -5.73 17.75
C VAL A 447 -0.15 -7.02 17.25
N ALA A 448 0.19 -7.96 18.13
CA ALA A 448 0.77 -9.26 17.76
C ALA A 448 -0.21 -10.18 17.00
N LYS A 449 -1.52 -9.85 16.97
CA LYS A 449 -2.50 -10.60 16.18
C LYS A 449 -2.42 -10.30 14.68
N ASN A 450 -1.74 -9.21 14.30
CA ASN A 450 -1.43 -8.88 12.92
C ASN A 450 -0.21 -9.73 12.46
N PRO A 451 -0.31 -10.51 11.37
CA PRO A 451 0.75 -11.41 10.91
C PRO A 451 2.11 -10.73 10.71
N LEU A 452 2.13 -9.55 10.09
CA LEU A 452 3.38 -8.81 9.87
C LEU A 452 4.01 -8.39 11.20
N MET A 453 3.21 -7.83 12.11
CA MET A 453 3.71 -7.40 13.42
C MET A 453 4.14 -8.57 14.31
N LEU A 454 3.55 -9.75 14.15
CA LEU A 454 4.02 -10.94 14.85
C LEU A 454 5.43 -11.33 14.41
N ILE A 455 5.69 -11.38 13.11
CA ILE A 455 7.04 -11.69 12.57
C ILE A 455 8.03 -10.62 13.00
N LEU A 456 7.71 -9.34 12.80
CA LEU A 456 8.63 -8.26 13.15
C LEU A 456 8.88 -8.21 14.67
N GLY A 457 7.82 -8.40 15.46
CA GLY A 457 7.88 -8.43 16.92
C GLY A 457 8.76 -9.56 17.45
N ILE A 458 8.60 -10.77 16.93
CA ILE A 458 9.43 -11.91 17.32
C ILE A 458 10.89 -11.68 16.88
N ARG A 459 11.12 -11.12 15.68
CA ARG A 459 12.48 -10.76 15.26
C ARG A 459 13.10 -9.75 16.22
N ALA A 460 12.37 -8.71 16.62
CA ALA A 460 12.86 -7.72 17.60
C ALA A 460 13.15 -8.34 18.98
N ILE A 461 12.31 -9.28 19.44
CA ILE A 461 12.55 -10.04 20.68
C ILE A 461 13.83 -10.87 20.59
N LEU A 462 14.04 -11.58 19.48
CA LEU A 462 15.24 -12.40 19.26
C LEU A 462 16.51 -11.54 19.19
N LEU A 463 16.40 -10.32 18.68
CA LEU A 463 17.47 -9.32 18.67
C LEU A 463 17.69 -8.64 20.04
N GLN A 464 16.87 -8.95 21.04
CA GLN A 464 16.86 -8.29 22.35
C GLN A 464 16.67 -6.76 22.26
N GLY A 465 15.98 -6.29 21.22
CA GLY A 465 15.74 -4.88 20.99
C GLY A 465 14.51 -4.35 21.71
N ASP A 466 14.19 -3.08 21.44
CA ASP A 466 13.05 -2.41 22.05
C ASP A 466 11.74 -2.86 21.38
N THR A 467 10.77 -3.22 22.22
CA THR A 467 9.47 -3.75 21.83
C THR A 467 8.33 -3.04 22.56
N ALA A 468 8.60 -1.84 23.10
CA ALA A 468 7.63 -1.03 23.83
C ALA A 468 6.42 -0.63 22.96
N ASN A 469 6.63 -0.43 21.65
CA ASN A 469 5.57 -0.12 20.69
C ASN A 469 5.95 -0.57 19.27
N ALA A 470 5.01 -0.44 18.33
CA ALA A 470 5.21 -0.88 16.95
C ALA A 470 6.37 -0.13 16.26
N ALA A 471 6.51 1.18 16.44
CA ALA A 471 7.61 1.94 15.85
C ALA A 471 8.99 1.41 16.29
N ARG A 472 9.17 1.09 17.58
CA ARG A 472 10.43 0.52 18.11
C ARG A 472 10.75 -0.85 17.55
N VAL A 473 9.73 -1.66 17.27
CA VAL A 473 9.88 -2.93 16.55
C VAL A 473 10.42 -2.71 15.14
N PHE A 474 9.84 -1.77 14.38
CA PHE A 474 10.33 -1.43 13.04
C PHE A 474 11.77 -0.91 13.07
N GLU A 475 12.06 0.03 13.97
CA GLU A 475 13.40 0.61 14.17
C GLU A 475 14.45 -0.49 14.44
N THR A 476 14.15 -1.40 15.37
CA THR A 476 15.03 -2.52 15.74
C THR A 476 15.30 -3.44 14.53
N VAL A 477 14.25 -3.81 13.79
CA VAL A 477 14.38 -4.74 12.67
C VAL A 477 15.12 -4.11 11.49
N ILE A 478 14.81 -2.86 11.15
CA ILE A 478 15.45 -2.14 10.04
C ILE A 478 16.94 -1.95 10.30
N ARG A 479 17.33 -1.54 11.52
CA ARG A 479 18.74 -1.42 11.89
C ARG A 479 19.48 -2.75 11.81
N SER A 480 18.87 -3.84 12.29
CA SER A 480 19.47 -5.18 12.14
C SER A 480 19.66 -5.57 10.68
N ILE A 481 18.69 -5.29 9.80
CA ILE A 481 18.82 -5.57 8.36
C ILE A 481 19.96 -4.73 7.74
N ALA A 482 20.07 -3.46 8.12
CA ALA A 482 21.13 -2.58 7.65
C ALA A 482 22.52 -3.05 8.10
N ASP A 483 22.64 -3.47 9.37
CA ASP A 483 23.86 -4.05 9.94
C ASP A 483 24.26 -5.34 9.20
N ASP A 484 23.30 -6.24 8.94
CA ASP A 484 23.50 -7.47 8.18
C ASP A 484 23.99 -7.18 6.74
N CYS A 485 23.61 -6.04 6.16
CA CYS A 485 24.04 -5.58 4.84
C CYS A 485 25.37 -4.77 4.87
N GLY A 486 25.93 -4.52 6.06
CA GLY A 486 27.21 -3.84 6.25
C GLY A 486 27.14 -2.31 6.26
N TYR A 487 25.97 -1.72 6.55
CA TYR A 487 25.81 -0.27 6.70
C TYR A 487 26.12 0.18 8.12
N THR A 488 27.24 0.86 8.34
CA THR A 488 27.69 1.29 9.67
C THR A 488 27.03 2.56 10.19
N ASP A 489 26.38 3.34 9.31
CA ASP A 489 25.60 4.54 9.66
C ASP A 489 24.25 4.51 8.94
N ALA A 490 23.44 3.50 9.26
CA ALA A 490 22.12 3.28 8.66
C ALA A 490 21.18 4.47 8.86
N SER A 491 21.38 5.26 9.93
CA SER A 491 20.48 6.35 10.34
C SER A 491 20.25 7.40 9.24
N VAL A 492 21.32 7.78 8.53
CA VAL A 492 21.24 8.76 7.42
C VAL A 492 20.48 8.18 6.23
N TYR A 493 20.67 6.88 5.94
CA TYR A 493 19.98 6.22 4.85
C TYR A 493 18.50 5.98 5.15
N GLU A 494 18.17 5.60 6.39
CA GLU A 494 16.79 5.47 6.89
C GLU A 494 16.04 6.80 6.75
N VAL A 495 16.65 7.89 7.21
CA VAL A 495 16.11 9.25 7.08
C VAL A 495 15.96 9.64 5.61
N GLY A 496 16.95 9.37 4.76
CA GLY A 496 16.88 9.68 3.33
C GLY A 496 15.77 8.92 2.61
N LEU A 497 15.62 7.62 2.85
CA LEU A 497 14.46 6.87 2.34
C LEU A 497 13.14 7.40 2.92
N GLY A 498 13.12 7.78 4.20
CA GLY A 498 11.97 8.39 4.84
C GLY A 498 11.54 9.70 4.20
N MET A 499 12.49 10.58 3.85
CA MET A 499 12.21 11.81 3.10
C MET A 499 11.64 11.50 1.71
N ALA A 500 12.19 10.49 1.01
CA ALA A 500 11.70 10.07 -0.29
C ALA A 500 10.26 9.54 -0.23
N TYR A 501 9.95 8.68 0.74
CA TYR A 501 8.59 8.19 0.98
C TYR A 501 7.64 9.28 1.45
N SER A 502 8.10 10.26 2.22
CA SER A 502 7.28 11.40 2.63
C SER A 502 6.74 12.15 1.40
N ARG A 503 7.60 12.42 0.41
CA ARG A 503 7.18 13.08 -0.84
C ARG A 503 6.17 12.26 -1.64
N LEU A 504 6.36 10.94 -1.71
CA LEU A 504 5.40 10.07 -2.39
C LEU A 504 4.05 10.08 -1.67
N LEU A 505 4.06 9.98 -0.33
CA LEU A 505 2.84 9.97 0.49
C LEU A 505 2.10 11.30 0.43
N ASP A 506 2.82 12.42 0.35
CA ASP A 506 2.24 13.75 0.18
C ASP A 506 1.53 13.89 -1.18
N ASP A 507 1.94 13.12 -2.19
CA ASP A 507 1.26 12.96 -3.49
C ASP A 507 0.21 11.81 -3.49
N GLU A 508 -0.19 11.30 -2.32
CA GLU A 508 -1.10 10.16 -2.14
C GLU A 508 -0.63 8.85 -2.80
N ARG A 509 0.69 8.69 -3.03
CA ARG A 509 1.28 7.52 -3.67
C ARG A 509 2.26 6.81 -2.75
N ARG A 510 2.40 5.49 -2.94
CA ARG A 510 3.43 4.67 -2.28
C ARG A 510 4.44 4.09 -3.27
N TYR A 511 4.24 4.37 -4.54
CA TYR A 511 5.01 3.83 -5.64
C TYR A 511 5.27 4.91 -6.68
N CYS A 512 6.29 4.69 -7.50
CA CYS A 512 6.60 5.51 -8.67
C CYS A 512 7.46 4.71 -9.65
N ASN A 513 7.77 5.23 -10.83
CA ASN A 513 8.71 4.55 -11.72
C ASN A 513 10.18 4.79 -11.32
N THR A 514 11.11 4.00 -11.87
CA THR A 514 12.55 4.07 -11.51
C THR A 514 13.16 5.44 -11.81
N LEU A 515 12.70 6.12 -12.86
CA LEU A 515 13.16 7.47 -13.23
C LEU A 515 12.77 8.49 -12.16
N VAL A 516 11.48 8.51 -11.78
CA VAL A 516 10.94 9.39 -10.74
C VAL A 516 11.59 9.09 -9.39
N TRP A 517 11.73 7.81 -9.04
CA TRP A 517 12.44 7.38 -7.84
C TRP A 517 13.87 7.93 -7.80
N GLY A 518 14.61 7.77 -8.90
CA GLY A 518 15.97 8.31 -9.01
C GLY A 518 16.04 9.83 -8.85
N LYS A 519 15.09 10.56 -9.42
CA LYS A 519 15.00 12.02 -9.25
C LYS A 519 14.75 12.39 -7.79
N ILE A 520 13.77 11.74 -7.14
CA ILE A 520 13.44 11.97 -5.74
C ILE A 520 14.66 11.73 -4.85
N LEU A 521 15.36 10.59 -5.01
CA LEU A 521 16.54 10.27 -4.21
C LEU A 521 17.69 11.26 -4.43
N ASN A 522 17.90 11.74 -5.66
CA ASN A 522 18.91 12.76 -5.94
C ASN A 522 18.59 14.10 -5.28
N ASP A 523 17.31 14.48 -5.24
CA ASP A 523 16.89 15.73 -4.60
C ASP A 523 16.96 15.62 -3.08
N VAL A 524 16.57 14.48 -2.50
CA VAL A 524 16.76 14.19 -1.07
C VAL A 524 18.25 14.20 -0.69
N ALA A 525 19.12 13.61 -1.50
CA ALA A 525 20.55 13.62 -1.23
C ALA A 525 21.14 15.05 -1.20
N LYS A 526 20.65 15.97 -2.04
CA LYS A 526 21.05 17.39 -1.99
C LYS A 526 20.56 18.08 -0.71
N GLU A 527 19.36 17.76 -0.24
CA GLU A 527 18.83 18.30 1.01
C GLU A 527 19.61 17.78 2.21
N LEU A 528 19.92 16.49 2.25
CA LEU A 528 20.79 15.89 3.27
C LEU A 528 22.18 16.51 3.25
N ALA A 529 22.77 16.75 2.07
CA ALA A 529 24.04 17.46 1.94
C ALA A 529 23.97 18.90 2.49
N THR A 530 22.84 19.59 2.29
CA THR A 530 22.60 20.92 2.86
C THR A 530 22.48 20.88 4.39
N ALA A 531 21.94 19.79 4.94
CA ALA A 531 21.88 19.52 6.37
C ALA A 531 23.19 18.97 6.97
N GLY A 532 24.24 18.79 6.15
CA GLY A 532 25.57 18.36 6.60
C GLY A 532 25.87 16.86 6.51
N TYR A 533 24.98 16.07 5.89
CA TYR A 533 25.17 14.63 5.69
C TYR A 533 25.73 14.32 4.30
N SER A 534 26.77 13.49 4.23
CA SER A 534 27.39 13.09 2.95
C SER A 534 26.79 11.79 2.43
N VAL A 535 25.67 11.87 1.72
CA VAL A 535 25.04 10.72 1.02
C VAL A 535 24.64 11.09 -0.40
N SER A 536 24.78 10.16 -1.34
CA SER A 536 24.39 10.35 -2.74
C SER A 536 23.06 9.66 -3.05
N GLY A 537 22.33 10.14 -4.05
CA GLY A 537 21.09 9.49 -4.52
C GLY A 537 21.29 8.02 -4.92
N PRO A 538 22.37 7.66 -5.63
CA PRO A 538 22.73 6.26 -5.89
C PRO A 538 22.94 5.43 -4.62
N ALA A 539 23.58 5.99 -3.59
CA ALA A 539 23.81 5.27 -2.32
C ALA A 539 22.50 5.03 -1.56
N LEU A 540 21.55 5.99 -1.58
CA LEU A 540 20.21 5.79 -1.03
C LEU A 540 19.44 4.69 -1.79
N ARG A 541 19.61 4.63 -3.12
CA ARG A 541 18.98 3.60 -3.95
C ARG A 541 19.52 2.22 -3.59
N GLU A 542 20.84 2.08 -3.52
CA GLU A 542 21.55 0.85 -3.15
C GLU A 542 21.14 0.39 -1.75
N TYR A 543 21.11 1.30 -0.77
CA TYR A 543 20.63 0.97 0.57
C TYR A 543 19.22 0.41 0.54
N GLY A 544 18.29 1.08 -0.16
CA GLY A 544 16.91 0.62 -0.28
C GLY A 544 16.76 -0.75 -0.93
N SER A 545 17.51 -1.04 -1.99
CA SER A 545 17.44 -2.32 -2.69
C SER A 545 18.15 -3.45 -1.93
N GLU A 546 19.36 -3.21 -1.41
CA GLU A 546 20.15 -4.23 -0.71
C GLU A 546 19.50 -4.69 0.60
N THR A 547 18.93 -3.75 1.36
CA THR A 547 18.17 -4.05 2.59
C THR A 547 16.79 -4.63 2.29
N GLY A 548 16.35 -4.58 1.04
CA GLY A 548 15.03 -5.04 0.60
C GLY A 548 13.89 -4.16 1.09
N LEU A 549 14.15 -2.94 1.59
CA LEU A 549 13.14 -1.96 2.00
C LEU A 549 12.41 -1.34 0.79
N VAL A 550 13.07 -1.34 -0.37
CA VAL A 550 12.55 -0.90 -1.65
C VAL A 550 12.57 -2.09 -2.61
N ARG A 551 11.48 -2.29 -3.34
CA ARG A 551 11.37 -3.32 -4.38
C ARG A 551 10.98 -2.67 -5.69
N VAL A 552 11.49 -3.22 -6.79
CA VAL A 552 11.00 -2.88 -8.12
C VAL A 552 10.15 -4.05 -8.62
N ALA A 553 8.87 -3.77 -8.85
CA ALA A 553 7.89 -4.72 -9.34
C ALA A 553 7.87 -4.74 -10.88
N GLN A 554 6.95 -5.56 -11.44
CA GLN A 554 6.68 -5.56 -12.88
C GLN A 554 6.25 -4.16 -13.35
N ASN A 555 6.50 -3.85 -14.63
CA ASN A 555 6.21 -2.54 -15.25
C ASN A 555 6.99 -1.34 -14.67
N ASP A 556 8.20 -1.57 -14.15
CA ASP A 556 9.09 -0.52 -13.60
C ASP A 556 8.52 0.23 -12.38
N SER A 557 7.60 -0.38 -11.63
CA SER A 557 7.04 0.21 -10.41
C SER A 557 7.95 -0.01 -9.20
N VAL A 558 8.56 1.05 -8.70
CA VAL A 558 9.33 1.09 -7.45
C VAL A 558 8.39 1.35 -6.27
N ARG A 559 8.43 0.49 -5.26
CA ARG A 559 7.52 0.50 -4.10
C ARG A 559 8.21 -0.01 -2.83
N PRO A 560 7.67 0.26 -1.63
CA PRO A 560 8.19 -0.35 -0.41
C PRO A 560 7.97 -1.87 -0.39
N VAL A 561 8.74 -2.57 0.44
CA VAL A 561 8.51 -4.00 0.73
C VAL A 561 7.09 -4.26 1.23
N HIS A 562 6.56 -3.31 1.99
CA HIS A 562 5.22 -3.26 2.51
C HIS A 562 4.93 -1.83 2.96
N ASP A 563 3.71 -1.35 2.78
CA ASP A 563 3.35 0.05 3.05
C ASP A 563 3.72 0.55 4.45
N SER A 564 3.59 -0.31 5.47
CA SER A 564 3.96 0.07 6.85
C SER A 564 5.41 0.51 6.99
N PHE A 565 6.33 0.03 6.13
CA PHE A 565 7.71 0.51 6.11
C PHE A 565 7.82 1.92 5.55
N ALA A 566 7.05 2.26 4.50
CA ALA A 566 7.01 3.63 3.99
C ALA A 566 6.40 4.59 5.02
N ASP A 567 5.28 4.19 5.65
CA ASP A 567 4.61 4.96 6.69
C ASP A 567 5.55 5.17 7.91
N PHE A 568 6.30 4.13 8.33
CA PHE A 568 7.29 4.20 9.42
C PHE A 568 8.51 5.06 9.05
N LEU A 569 9.15 4.82 7.90
CA LEU A 569 10.35 5.56 7.48
C LEU A 569 10.03 7.05 7.30
N SER A 570 8.87 7.38 6.73
CA SER A 570 8.40 8.76 6.61
C SER A 570 8.21 9.40 8.00
N ALA A 571 7.61 8.69 8.95
CA ALA A 571 7.50 9.16 10.33
C ALA A 571 8.87 9.31 11.02
N ALA A 572 9.83 8.42 10.74
CA ALA A 572 11.19 8.52 11.27
C ALA A 572 11.96 9.72 10.69
N ALA A 573 11.76 10.07 9.41
CA ALA A 573 12.31 11.31 8.87
C ALA A 573 11.68 12.55 9.52
N ALA A 574 10.36 12.52 9.80
CA ALA A 574 9.67 13.59 10.50
C ALA A 574 10.12 13.73 11.97
N SER A 575 10.33 12.63 12.68
CA SER A 575 10.84 12.66 14.07
C SER A 575 12.25 13.23 14.18
N ASN A 576 13.02 13.19 13.08
CA ASN A 576 14.35 13.80 12.96
C ASN A 576 14.32 15.22 12.37
N SER A 577 13.14 15.81 12.18
CA SER A 577 12.93 17.14 11.58
C SER A 577 13.46 17.27 10.14
N MET A 578 13.53 16.17 9.40
CA MET A 578 14.00 16.11 8.01
C MET A 578 12.85 16.04 7.00
N ALA A 579 11.65 15.75 7.46
CA ALA A 579 10.41 15.82 6.70
C ALA A 579 9.33 16.49 7.52
N ASN A 580 8.33 17.09 6.86
CA ASN A 580 7.17 17.69 7.50
C ASN A 580 5.90 16.94 7.05
N PHE A 581 4.86 16.99 7.87
CA PHE A 581 3.53 16.60 7.42
C PHE A 581 2.93 17.66 6.49
N PRO A 582 2.02 17.28 5.59
CA PRO A 582 1.26 18.22 4.78
C PRO A 582 0.39 19.09 5.69
N VAL A 583 0.08 20.29 5.21
CA VAL A 583 -0.76 21.27 5.94
C VAL A 583 -2.16 20.72 6.23
N HIS A 584 -2.65 19.81 5.39
CA HIS A 584 -3.92 19.13 5.54
C HIS A 584 -3.66 17.64 5.61
N LEU A 585 -4.02 17.00 6.72
CA LEU A 585 -3.86 15.56 6.86
C LEU A 585 -5.02 14.83 6.20
N GLY A 586 -4.69 13.81 5.40
CA GLY A 586 -5.66 12.90 4.79
C GLY A 586 -5.73 11.54 5.49
N GLU A 587 -6.64 10.68 5.04
CA GLU A 587 -6.79 9.30 5.54
C GLU A 587 -5.48 8.50 5.44
N GLN A 588 -4.72 8.71 4.36
CA GLN A 588 -3.43 8.09 4.12
C GLN A 588 -2.37 8.41 5.20
N ASP A 589 -2.54 9.49 5.95
CA ASP A 589 -1.59 9.97 6.95
C ASP A 589 -1.78 9.34 8.32
N ARG A 590 -2.89 8.61 8.56
CA ARG A 590 -3.22 8.01 9.87
C ARG A 590 -2.09 7.15 10.41
N SER A 591 -1.53 6.26 9.59
CA SER A 591 -0.42 5.38 9.98
C SER A 591 0.86 6.16 10.26
N ARG A 592 1.19 7.13 9.39
CA ARG A 592 2.37 7.99 9.52
C ARG A 592 2.32 8.80 10.82
N ALA A 593 1.17 9.40 11.14
CA ALA A 593 0.96 10.15 12.38
C ALA A 593 1.06 9.27 13.64
N ARG A 594 0.53 8.03 13.60
CA ARG A 594 0.67 7.08 14.70
C ARG A 594 2.11 6.67 14.94
N PHE A 595 2.90 6.41 13.88
CA PHE A 595 4.31 6.10 14.03
C PHE A 595 5.09 7.30 14.57
N LEU A 596 4.80 8.53 14.11
CA LEU A 596 5.46 9.73 14.65
C LEU A 596 5.19 9.87 16.16
N ALA A 597 3.93 9.75 16.57
CA ALA A 597 3.53 9.81 17.97
C ALA A 597 4.24 8.74 18.84
N GLN A 598 4.51 7.55 18.28
CA GLN A 598 5.23 6.48 18.97
C GLN A 598 6.74 6.68 19.03
N LEU A 599 7.32 7.47 18.12
CA LEU A 599 8.76 7.73 18.03
C LEU A 599 9.19 8.92 18.90
N SER A 600 8.42 10.01 18.85
CA SER A 600 8.79 11.30 19.47
C SER A 600 7.71 11.92 20.36
N GLY A 601 6.60 11.22 20.58
CA GLY A 601 5.43 11.78 21.26
C GLY A 601 4.60 12.70 20.37
N VAL A 602 3.55 13.29 20.93
CA VAL A 602 2.66 14.24 20.24
C VAL A 602 2.97 15.67 20.68
N ASP A 603 3.59 16.44 19.79
CA ASP A 603 3.80 17.87 19.99
C ASP A 603 2.52 18.70 19.72
N SER A 604 2.58 20.01 19.95
CA SER A 604 1.44 20.91 19.74
C SER A 604 1.02 21.02 18.27
N GLY A 605 1.97 20.92 17.33
CA GLY A 605 1.68 21.02 15.89
C GLY A 605 0.95 19.79 15.37
N LEU A 606 1.38 18.59 15.78
CA LEU A 606 0.73 17.33 15.47
C LEU A 606 -0.64 17.25 16.15
N ALA A 607 -0.76 17.66 17.42
CA ALA A 607 -2.05 17.70 18.12
C ALA A 607 -3.07 18.63 17.44
N GLU A 608 -2.65 19.82 17.00
CA GLU A 608 -3.51 20.75 16.26
C GLU A 608 -3.96 20.15 14.92
N SER A 609 -3.03 19.55 14.16
CA SER A 609 -3.33 18.96 12.86
C SER A 609 -4.28 17.76 12.99
N LEU A 610 -4.08 16.90 14.00
CA LEU A 610 -4.92 15.74 14.25
C LEU A 610 -6.31 16.14 14.76
N SER A 611 -6.42 17.09 15.69
CA SER A 611 -7.73 17.54 16.19
C SER A 611 -8.59 18.15 15.08
N ARG A 612 -7.98 18.88 14.14
CA ARG A 612 -8.69 19.50 13.01
C ARG A 612 -9.07 18.52 11.89
N TYR A 613 -8.15 17.65 11.48
CA TYR A 613 -8.33 16.86 10.24
C TYR A 613 -8.55 15.36 10.46
N LEU A 614 -8.07 14.80 11.57
CA LEU A 614 -8.14 13.36 11.88
C LEU A 614 -8.54 13.10 13.35
N PRO A 615 -9.71 13.58 13.81
CA PRO A 615 -10.11 13.53 15.22
C PRO A 615 -10.20 12.11 15.80
N MET A 616 -10.58 11.10 15.03
CA MET A 616 -10.60 9.69 15.45
C MET A 616 -9.18 9.14 15.62
N THR A 617 -8.24 9.59 14.79
CA THR A 617 -6.83 9.26 14.96
C THR A 617 -6.23 9.94 16.20
N ALA A 618 -6.67 11.16 16.53
CA ALA A 618 -6.29 11.84 17.77
C ALA A 618 -6.61 11.00 19.02
N VAL A 619 -7.77 10.31 19.04
CA VAL A 619 -8.16 9.39 20.14
C VAL A 619 -7.12 8.28 20.38
N ASN A 620 -6.44 7.83 19.33
CA ASN A 620 -5.46 6.74 19.41
C ASN A 620 -4.10 7.20 19.93
N VAL A 621 -3.70 8.45 19.64
CA VAL A 621 -2.37 8.96 19.99
C VAL A 621 -2.36 9.89 21.20
N ALA A 622 -3.52 10.32 21.71
CA ALA A 622 -3.59 11.26 22.83
C ALA A 622 -2.93 10.75 24.14
N LEU A 623 -2.72 9.44 24.27
CA LEU A 623 -1.99 8.84 25.40
C LEU A 623 -0.46 8.89 25.24
N LEU A 624 0.03 9.38 24.10
CA LEU A 624 1.44 9.43 23.71
C LEU A 624 1.95 10.88 23.63
N GLU A 625 1.33 11.85 24.31
CA GLU A 625 1.84 13.23 24.26
C GLU A 625 3.25 13.34 24.86
N GLU A 626 3.50 12.64 25.97
CA GLU A 626 4.81 12.62 26.65
C GLU A 626 5.37 14.02 27.02
N ARG A 627 4.52 15.05 27.06
CA ARG A 627 4.90 16.42 27.38
C ARG A 627 4.84 16.70 28.88
N THR A 628 5.68 17.62 29.35
CA THR A 628 5.66 18.09 30.74
C THR A 628 4.53 19.11 30.94
N PRO A 629 3.77 19.07 32.04
CA PRO A 629 2.71 20.03 32.32
C PRO A 629 3.20 21.49 32.38
N GLU A 630 2.61 22.36 31.57
CA GLU A 630 2.94 23.79 31.46
C GLU A 630 1.68 24.68 31.44
N GLU A 631 1.81 25.96 31.79
CA GLU A 631 0.67 26.90 31.84
C GLU A 631 -0.08 27.03 30.51
N CYS A 632 0.65 26.94 29.39
CA CYS A 632 0.09 27.00 28.03
C CYS A 632 -0.91 25.87 27.74
N TRP A 633 -0.87 24.76 28.50
CA TRP A 633 -1.76 23.61 28.33
C TRP A 633 -3.24 23.98 28.41
N HIS A 634 -3.58 24.98 29.20
CA HIS A 634 -4.95 25.48 29.28
C HIS A 634 -5.42 26.02 27.92
N ALA A 635 -4.64 26.93 27.32
CA ALA A 635 -4.97 27.54 26.03
C ALA A 635 -4.94 26.52 24.88
N GLU A 636 -4.00 25.57 24.92
CA GLU A 636 -3.94 24.48 23.93
C GLU A 636 -5.17 23.57 24.02
N THR A 637 -5.59 23.20 25.23
CA THR A 637 -6.78 22.36 25.44
C THR A 637 -8.02 23.04 24.92
N GLN A 638 -8.19 24.34 25.19
CA GLN A 638 -9.31 25.11 24.65
C GLN A 638 -9.32 25.09 23.13
N ARG A 639 -8.16 25.28 22.48
CA ARG A 639 -8.05 25.21 21.02
C ARG A 639 -8.46 23.85 20.47
N TYR A 640 -7.99 22.75 21.07
CA TYR A 640 -8.37 21.41 20.60
C TYR A 640 -9.84 21.10 20.86
N VAL A 641 -10.39 21.56 21.99
CA VAL A 641 -11.84 21.47 22.28
C VAL A 641 -12.66 22.25 21.26
N ASP A 642 -12.17 23.40 20.79
CA ASP A 642 -12.83 24.18 19.74
C ASP A 642 -12.93 23.43 18.41
N GLU A 643 -11.95 22.58 18.10
CA GLU A 643 -11.95 21.73 16.90
C GLU A 643 -12.84 20.48 17.07
N PHE A 644 -12.87 19.86 18.26
CA PHE A 644 -13.69 18.66 18.50
C PHE A 644 -15.17 18.95 18.73
N LEU A 645 -15.52 20.08 19.33
CA LEU A 645 -16.91 20.40 19.66
C LEU A 645 -17.55 21.29 18.59
N PRO A 646 -18.78 20.99 18.16
CA PRO A 646 -19.53 21.84 17.24
C PRO A 646 -19.61 23.29 17.73
N ALA A 647 -19.62 24.25 16.81
CA ALA A 647 -19.60 25.68 17.14
C ALA A 647 -20.78 26.14 18.03
N PHE A 648 -21.90 25.41 18.02
CA PHE A 648 -23.09 25.73 18.83
C PHE A 648 -23.02 25.18 20.26
N GLU A 649 -22.11 24.25 20.58
CA GLU A 649 -22.00 23.66 21.92
C GLU A 649 -21.27 24.63 22.87
N PRO A 650 -21.81 24.93 24.06
CA PRO A 650 -21.12 25.76 25.05
C PRO A 650 -19.75 25.18 25.41
N ARG A 651 -18.71 26.01 25.37
CA ARG A 651 -17.36 25.56 25.72
C ARG A 651 -17.25 25.29 27.23
N PRO A 652 -16.78 24.09 27.62
CA PRO A 652 -16.67 23.75 29.03
C PRO A 652 -15.55 24.52 29.70
N LYS A 653 -15.73 24.81 31.00
CA LYS A 653 -14.67 25.43 31.80
C LYS A 653 -13.65 24.38 32.18
N VAL A 654 -12.39 24.59 31.81
CA VAL A 654 -11.29 23.66 32.10
C VAL A 654 -10.33 24.29 33.09
N ALA A 655 -9.97 23.56 34.14
CA ALA A 655 -8.97 24.00 35.09
C ALA A 655 -7.93 22.93 35.40
N TYR A 656 -6.66 23.33 35.42
CA TYR A 656 -5.51 22.51 35.78
C TYR A 656 -5.01 22.93 37.16
N TRP A 657 -4.85 21.98 38.09
CA TRP A 657 -4.41 22.27 39.46
C TRP A 657 -3.67 21.07 40.08
N VAL A 658 -3.03 21.24 41.24
CA VAL A 658 -2.25 20.16 41.89
C VAL A 658 -3.00 19.60 43.09
N ASP A 659 -3.23 18.29 43.15
CA ASP A 659 -3.89 17.68 44.32
C ASP A 659 -2.99 17.62 45.56
N THR A 660 -3.55 17.18 46.69
CA THR A 660 -2.80 17.04 47.95
C THR A 660 -1.67 16.01 47.88
N ALA A 661 -1.65 15.15 46.87
CA ALA A 661 -0.61 14.17 46.59
C ALA A 661 0.45 14.68 45.60
N GLY A 662 0.37 15.95 45.18
CA GLY A 662 1.31 16.55 44.23
C GLY A 662 1.04 16.18 42.77
N ARG A 663 -0.10 15.55 42.47
CA ARG A 663 -0.45 15.13 41.10
C ARG A 663 -1.20 16.25 40.38
N ARG A 664 -0.93 16.41 39.09
CA ARG A 664 -1.70 17.33 38.24
C ARG A 664 -3.10 16.74 38.03
N VAL A 665 -4.13 17.54 38.27
CA VAL A 665 -5.54 17.18 38.15
C VAL A 665 -6.23 18.18 37.22
N VAL A 666 -7.20 17.67 36.47
CA VAL A 666 -8.05 18.46 35.60
C VAL A 666 -9.48 18.42 36.12
N THR A 667 -10.12 19.57 36.17
CA THR A 667 -11.55 19.72 36.46
C THR A 667 -12.24 20.37 35.26
N VAL A 668 -13.30 19.74 34.79
CA VAL A 668 -14.14 20.19 33.68
C VAL A 668 -15.53 20.57 34.20
N ASP A 669 -16.06 21.70 33.74
CA ASP A 669 -17.32 22.31 34.19
C ASP A 669 -17.36 22.59 35.70
N GLY A 670 -16.18 22.92 36.23
CA GLY A 670 -16.00 23.34 37.61
C GLY A 670 -16.39 24.79 37.87
N SER A 671 -16.31 25.20 39.14
CA SER A 671 -16.55 26.58 39.55
C SER A 671 -15.39 27.54 39.23
N PHE A 672 -14.29 27.06 38.68
CA PHE A 672 -13.11 27.84 38.28
C PHE A 672 -12.49 27.29 36.99
N GLU A 673 -11.60 28.08 36.38
CA GLU A 673 -10.99 27.87 35.06
C GLU A 673 -9.51 28.27 35.13
N GLY A 674 -8.67 27.81 34.19
CA GLY A 674 -7.28 28.24 34.05
C GLY A 674 -6.25 27.33 34.72
N TRP A 675 -5.03 27.83 34.85
CA TRP A 675 -3.88 27.10 35.41
C TRP A 675 -3.58 27.53 36.85
N TRP A 676 -3.35 26.55 37.73
CA TRP A 676 -3.11 26.75 39.15
C TRP A 676 -1.92 25.91 39.63
N GLU A 677 -0.92 26.53 40.25
CA GLU A 677 0.29 25.83 40.73
C GLU A 677 0.12 25.13 42.09
N SER A 678 -0.89 25.51 42.87
CA SER A 678 -1.17 24.97 44.20
C SER A 678 -2.39 24.03 44.21
N SER A 679 -2.73 23.48 45.38
CA SER A 679 -4.09 22.97 45.62
C SER A 679 -5.07 24.04 45.16
N GLY A 680 -6.00 23.67 44.28
CA GLY A 680 -7.02 24.57 43.75
C GLY A 680 -7.77 25.31 44.87
N PRO A 681 -8.61 26.31 44.56
CA PRO A 681 -9.29 27.12 45.57
C PRO A 681 -9.95 26.26 46.67
N ASN A 682 -9.86 26.74 47.92
CA ASN A 682 -10.34 26.04 49.13
C ASN A 682 -11.74 25.43 48.90
N GLY A 683 -11.82 24.09 48.90
CA GLY A 683 -13.06 23.36 48.59
C GLY A 683 -12.99 22.42 47.38
N ALA A 684 -11.81 22.20 46.78
CA ALA A 684 -11.62 21.29 45.64
C ALA A 684 -12.19 19.86 45.80
N ASN A 685 -12.39 19.40 47.04
CA ASN A 685 -12.99 18.08 47.34
C ASN A 685 -14.54 18.07 47.31
N ASN A 686 -15.21 19.23 47.25
CA ASN A 686 -16.69 19.36 47.27
C ASN A 686 -17.25 19.92 45.95
N MET A 687 -16.53 19.74 44.84
CA MET A 687 -16.82 20.47 43.60
C MET A 687 -17.92 19.84 42.75
N SER A 688 -18.84 20.68 42.27
CA SER A 688 -19.61 20.41 41.06
C SER A 688 -18.66 20.38 39.87
N GLY A 689 -18.66 19.31 39.07
CA GLY A 689 -17.79 19.16 37.89
C GLY A 689 -17.23 17.76 37.77
N TRP A 690 -16.58 17.48 36.65
CA TRP A 690 -15.92 16.20 36.39
C TRP A 690 -14.40 16.36 36.57
N THR A 691 -13.85 15.64 37.54
CA THR A 691 -12.45 15.78 37.95
C THR A 691 -11.70 14.45 37.81
N PHE A 692 -10.50 14.49 37.23
CA PHE A 692 -9.65 13.31 37.08
C PHE A 692 -8.15 13.67 37.11
N PRO A 693 -7.28 12.80 37.66
CA PRO A 693 -5.84 13.02 37.66
C PRO A 693 -5.22 12.73 36.29
N LEU A 694 -4.19 13.50 35.94
CA LEU A 694 -3.34 13.21 34.78
C LEU A 694 -2.23 12.24 35.17
N VAL A 695 -1.99 11.25 34.31
CA VAL A 695 -0.89 10.29 34.40
C VAL A 695 0.22 10.71 33.42
N LEU A 696 1.45 10.23 33.65
CA LEU A 696 2.57 10.41 32.73
C LEU A 696 2.15 10.04 31.28
N GLY A 697 2.47 10.90 30.32
CA GLY A 697 2.09 10.73 28.91
C GLY A 697 0.79 11.41 28.50
N GLN A 698 -0.05 11.86 29.45
CA GLN A 698 -1.30 12.58 29.18
C GLN A 698 -1.12 14.09 29.21
N GLY A 699 -1.70 14.80 28.25
CA GLY A 699 -1.68 16.26 28.19
C GLY A 699 -2.97 16.89 27.64
N PRO A 700 -2.89 18.11 27.07
CA PRO A 700 -4.00 18.85 26.51
C PRO A 700 -4.88 18.11 25.50
N LEU A 701 -4.28 17.36 24.56
CA LEU A 701 -5.03 16.59 23.58
C LEU A 701 -5.81 15.47 24.27
N PHE A 702 -5.22 14.80 25.25
CA PHE A 702 -5.93 13.80 26.07
C PHE A 702 -7.16 14.40 26.76
N VAL A 703 -7.01 15.56 27.38
CA VAL A 703 -8.11 16.24 28.07
C VAL A 703 -9.23 16.61 27.08
N ALA A 704 -8.88 17.18 25.92
CA ALA A 704 -9.82 17.54 24.88
C ALA A 704 -10.58 16.30 24.34
N VAL A 705 -9.87 15.19 24.10
CA VAL A 705 -10.48 13.91 23.68
C VAL A 705 -11.46 13.38 24.73
N GLN A 706 -11.18 13.51 26.03
CA GLN A 706 -12.13 13.06 27.05
C GLN A 706 -13.37 13.97 27.16
N ILE A 707 -13.20 15.29 27.00
CA ILE A 707 -14.31 16.23 26.91
C ILE A 707 -15.22 15.84 25.74
N TRP A 708 -14.61 15.57 24.59
CA TRP A 708 -15.33 15.14 23.40
C TRP A 708 -16.04 13.79 23.59
N ARG A 709 -15.37 12.80 24.20
CA ARG A 709 -15.97 11.52 24.56
C ARG A 709 -17.25 11.70 25.39
N ARG A 710 -17.19 12.55 26.41
CA ARG A 710 -18.33 12.85 27.30
C ARG A 710 -19.47 13.53 26.55
N TYR A 711 -19.14 14.44 25.62
CA TYR A 711 -20.13 15.05 24.72
C TYR A 711 -20.83 13.98 23.87
N LEU A 712 -20.06 13.11 23.22
CA LEU A 712 -20.58 12.02 22.38
C LEU A 712 -21.42 11.03 23.20
N ASP A 713 -21.00 10.62 24.40
CA ASP A 713 -21.78 9.75 25.28
C ASP A 713 -23.13 10.36 25.65
N LYS A 714 -23.17 11.66 25.94
CA LYS A 714 -24.40 12.39 26.22
C LYS A 714 -25.29 12.48 24.99
N LEU A 715 -24.72 12.79 23.83
CA LEU A 715 -25.44 12.90 22.55
C LEU A 715 -26.04 11.56 22.09
N LEU A 716 -25.30 10.47 22.30
CA LEU A 716 -25.66 9.11 21.93
C LEU A 716 -26.40 8.36 23.04
N THR A 717 -26.83 9.04 24.11
CA THR A 717 -27.74 8.45 25.10
C THR A 717 -29.17 8.57 24.58
N PRO A 718 -29.84 7.47 24.19
CA PRO A 718 -31.19 7.55 23.64
C PRO A 718 -32.21 7.94 24.74
N PRO A 719 -33.29 8.66 24.39
CA PRO A 719 -34.39 8.90 25.32
C PRO A 719 -35.05 7.58 25.75
N ALA A 720 -35.75 7.61 26.88
CA ALA A 720 -36.50 6.45 27.34
C ALA A 720 -37.53 6.01 26.26
N LEU A 721 -37.64 4.71 26.01
CA LEU A 721 -38.58 4.14 25.05
C LEU A 721 -40.00 4.63 25.38
N SER A 722 -40.56 5.44 24.47
CA SER A 722 -41.99 5.67 24.43
C SER A 722 -42.62 4.45 23.78
N GLY A 723 -43.56 3.80 24.46
CA GLY A 723 -44.15 2.55 23.97
C GLY A 723 -44.79 2.74 22.59
N VAL A 724 -44.24 2.09 21.57
CA VAL A 724 -44.89 1.96 20.26
C VAL A 724 -46.04 0.97 20.43
N ALA A 725 -47.23 1.34 19.97
CA ALA A 725 -48.40 0.46 20.03
C ALA A 725 -48.14 -0.78 19.16
N ALA A 726 -48.46 -1.96 19.69
CA ALA A 726 -48.29 -3.20 18.94
C ALA A 726 -49.25 -3.23 17.73
N PRO A 727 -48.79 -3.59 16.53
CA PRO A 727 -49.67 -3.72 15.38
C PRO A 727 -50.65 -4.87 15.57
N HIS A 728 -51.87 -4.69 15.09
CA HIS A 728 -52.91 -5.72 15.04
C HIS A 728 -53.33 -6.06 13.62
N ARG A 729 -52.95 -5.24 12.62
CA ARG A 729 -53.27 -5.44 11.19
C ARG A 729 -52.03 -5.23 10.32
N LEU A 730 -52.02 -5.84 9.14
CA LEU A 730 -50.92 -5.72 8.18
C LEU A 730 -50.62 -4.25 7.81
N ASP A 731 -51.66 -3.43 7.59
CA ASP A 731 -51.49 -2.00 7.28
C ASP A 731 -50.77 -1.24 8.42
N GLU A 732 -51.01 -1.64 9.68
CA GLU A 732 -50.35 -1.06 10.85
C GLU A 732 -48.89 -1.51 10.93
N SER A 733 -48.57 -2.75 10.54
CA SER A 733 -47.19 -3.22 10.41
C SER A 733 -46.42 -2.45 9.33
N ILE A 734 -47.05 -2.18 8.18
CA ILE A 734 -46.47 -1.37 7.10
C ILE A 734 -46.18 0.05 7.59
N GLU A 735 -47.17 0.69 8.21
CA GLU A 735 -47.03 2.06 8.74
C GLU A 735 -45.96 2.15 9.82
N ILE A 736 -45.90 1.20 10.76
CA ILE A 736 -44.89 1.18 11.83
C ILE A 736 -43.48 1.03 11.24
N LEU A 737 -43.27 0.13 10.28
CA LEU A 737 -41.96 -0.09 9.68
C LEU A 737 -41.52 1.11 8.83
N GLY A 738 -42.40 1.69 8.01
CA GLY A 738 -42.10 2.91 7.25
C GLY A 738 -41.74 4.07 8.18
N ASN A 739 -42.56 4.32 9.21
CA ASN A 739 -42.27 5.33 10.22
C ASN A 739 -40.96 5.05 10.97
N HIS A 740 -40.63 3.78 11.24
CA HIS A 740 -39.37 3.41 11.87
C HIS A 740 -38.18 3.79 10.99
N ALA A 741 -38.20 3.45 9.70
CA ALA A 741 -37.12 3.81 8.77
C ALA A 741 -36.96 5.32 8.63
N ASP A 742 -38.06 6.07 8.48
CA ASP A 742 -38.02 7.53 8.35
C ASP A 742 -37.47 8.21 9.61
N LEU A 743 -37.95 7.81 10.80
CA LEU A 743 -37.47 8.34 12.07
C LEU A 743 -36.02 7.95 12.37
N LEU A 744 -35.63 6.72 12.01
CA LEU A 744 -34.25 6.24 12.13
C LEU A 744 -33.32 7.11 11.28
N HIS A 745 -33.62 7.23 9.99
CA HIS A 745 -32.85 8.04 9.05
C HIS A 745 -32.76 9.50 9.50
N ALA A 746 -33.91 10.14 9.81
CA ALA A 746 -33.93 11.52 10.29
C ALA A 746 -33.07 11.71 11.55
N ARG A 747 -33.10 10.74 12.47
CA ARG A 747 -32.29 10.80 13.69
C ARG A 747 -30.80 10.57 13.41
N ILE A 748 -30.44 9.68 12.49
CA ILE A 748 -29.06 9.48 12.06
C ILE A 748 -28.52 10.77 11.45
N SER A 749 -29.23 11.38 10.49
CA SER A 749 -28.82 12.64 9.85
C SER A 749 -28.67 13.78 10.88
N GLU A 750 -29.59 13.86 11.86
CA GLU A 750 -29.49 14.81 12.97
C GLU A 750 -28.23 14.55 13.82
N LEU A 751 -27.98 13.30 14.23
CA LEU A 751 -26.81 12.94 15.04
C LEU A 751 -25.49 13.21 14.31
N VAL A 752 -25.40 12.87 13.01
CA VAL A 752 -24.22 13.14 12.18
C VAL A 752 -23.96 14.64 12.09
N SER A 753 -25.00 15.44 11.87
CA SER A 753 -24.89 16.90 11.86
C SER A 753 -24.48 17.46 13.24
N LEU A 754 -24.97 16.88 14.33
CA LEU A 754 -24.62 17.31 15.70
C LEU A 754 -23.20 16.90 16.08
N ILE A 755 -22.67 15.79 15.56
CA ILE A 755 -21.28 15.38 15.79
C ILE A 755 -20.30 16.38 15.17
N GLY A 756 -20.63 16.94 14.00
CA GLY A 756 -19.92 18.10 13.43
C GLY A 756 -18.50 17.84 12.95
N ILE A 757 -18.10 16.57 12.78
CA ILE A 757 -16.80 16.21 12.20
C ILE A 757 -16.83 16.49 10.70
N SER A 758 -15.71 16.98 10.17
CA SER A 758 -15.51 17.21 8.74
C SER A 758 -14.26 16.46 8.26
N GLY A 759 -14.12 16.32 6.94
CA GLY A 759 -12.99 15.63 6.32
C GLY A 759 -13.19 14.11 6.16
N PRO A 760 -12.11 13.36 5.83
CA PRO A 760 -12.21 11.95 5.41
C PRO A 760 -12.77 11.02 6.49
N GLU A 761 -12.58 11.35 7.77
CA GLU A 761 -13.13 10.57 8.88
C GLU A 761 -14.65 10.73 9.04
N ALA A 762 -15.27 11.72 8.39
CA ALA A 762 -16.72 11.91 8.37
C ALA A 762 -17.42 11.02 7.34
N ASP A 763 -16.72 10.47 6.35
CA ASP A 763 -17.36 9.77 5.22
C ASP A 763 -18.17 8.55 5.66
N SER A 764 -17.68 7.78 6.64
CA SER A 764 -18.43 6.66 7.23
C SER A 764 -19.72 7.10 7.94
N LEU A 765 -19.74 8.30 8.51
CA LEU A 765 -20.92 8.86 9.18
C LEU A 765 -21.90 9.45 8.14
N ASN A 766 -21.38 10.11 7.11
CA ASN A 766 -22.16 10.65 6.02
C ASN A 766 -22.85 9.53 5.22
N GLU A 767 -22.20 8.38 5.04
CA GLU A 767 -22.80 7.22 4.39
C GLU A 767 -24.03 6.68 5.14
N LEU A 768 -23.97 6.63 6.48
CA LEU A 768 -25.14 6.28 7.29
C LEU A 768 -26.27 7.31 7.11
N ALA A 769 -25.93 8.58 6.99
CA ALA A 769 -26.90 9.65 6.75
C ALA A 769 -27.46 9.66 5.32
N ASP A 770 -26.87 8.93 4.37
CA ASP A 770 -27.29 8.84 2.96
C ASP A 770 -28.12 7.57 2.66
N THR A 771 -28.34 6.73 3.66
CA THR A 771 -29.06 5.45 3.56
C THR A 771 -30.31 5.43 4.46
N THR A 772 -31.28 4.59 4.09
CA THR A 772 -32.48 4.30 4.87
C THR A 772 -32.81 2.81 4.81
N LEU A 773 -33.58 2.31 5.78
CA LEU A 773 -34.03 0.93 5.77
C LEU A 773 -35.19 0.74 4.79
N GLN A 774 -35.05 -0.25 3.91
CA GLN A 774 -36.16 -0.81 3.15
C GLN A 774 -36.55 -2.16 3.75
N PHE A 775 -37.86 -2.40 3.84
CA PHE A 775 -38.42 -3.62 4.40
C PHE A 775 -39.17 -4.44 3.34
N MET A 776 -39.20 -5.75 3.52
CA MET A 776 -40.17 -6.65 2.89
C MET A 776 -40.87 -7.47 3.95
N LEU A 777 -42.19 -7.29 4.02
CA LEU A 777 -43.07 -8.05 4.89
C LEU A 777 -43.51 -9.34 4.19
N SER A 778 -43.55 -10.44 4.94
CA SER A 778 -44.14 -11.68 4.45
C SER A 778 -45.62 -11.49 4.10
N ASP A 779 -46.01 -11.99 2.93
CA ASP A 779 -47.39 -12.06 2.44
C ASP A 779 -48.23 -13.20 3.04
N SER A 780 -47.72 -13.93 4.04
CA SER A 780 -48.43 -15.07 4.62
C SER A 780 -49.73 -14.66 5.33
N GLU A 781 -50.83 -15.29 4.91
CA GLU A 781 -52.17 -15.13 5.50
C GLU A 781 -52.34 -15.92 6.82
N SER A 782 -51.40 -16.80 7.17
CA SER A 782 -51.53 -17.70 8.35
C SER A 782 -51.04 -17.08 9.66
N ILE A 783 -50.76 -15.78 9.70
CA ILE A 783 -50.18 -15.08 10.86
C ILE A 783 -51.30 -14.60 11.79
N THR A 784 -51.26 -15.02 13.05
CA THR A 784 -52.26 -14.67 14.07
C THR A 784 -51.87 -13.48 14.96
N ASP A 785 -50.58 -13.15 15.02
CA ASP A 785 -50.04 -11.98 15.74
C ASP A 785 -49.07 -11.25 14.80
N GLU A 786 -49.39 -10.00 14.45
CA GLU A 786 -48.57 -9.18 13.56
C GLU A 786 -47.16 -8.94 14.12
N ARG A 787 -46.95 -9.00 15.43
CA ARG A 787 -45.61 -8.91 16.03
C ARG A 787 -44.71 -10.05 15.58
N GLU A 788 -45.27 -11.21 15.25
CA GLU A 788 -44.52 -12.37 14.80
C GLU A 788 -44.31 -12.41 13.28
N ARG A 789 -44.92 -11.48 12.52
CA ARG A 789 -44.75 -11.42 11.07
C ARG A 789 -43.28 -11.23 10.72
N SER A 790 -42.80 -12.09 9.84
CA SER A 790 -41.43 -12.04 9.34
C SER A 790 -41.22 -10.81 8.46
N VAL A 791 -40.09 -10.16 8.68
CA VAL A 791 -39.64 -8.97 7.96
C VAL A 791 -38.23 -9.22 7.47
N TRP A 792 -37.99 -9.06 6.18
CA TRP A 792 -36.66 -8.91 5.62
C TRP A 792 -36.34 -7.43 5.51
N PHE A 793 -35.08 -7.05 5.70
CA PHE A 793 -34.67 -5.65 5.59
C PHE A 793 -33.29 -5.51 4.95
N ARG A 794 -33.07 -4.34 4.35
CA ARG A 794 -31.81 -3.92 3.75
C ARG A 794 -31.60 -2.42 3.86
N ASP A 795 -30.35 -1.98 3.84
CA ASP A 795 -30.02 -0.58 3.64
C ASP A 795 -30.21 -0.23 2.16
N SER A 796 -30.91 0.88 1.89
CA SER A 796 -31.16 1.39 0.55
C SER A 796 -30.66 2.85 0.45
N PRO A 797 -29.99 3.23 -0.64
CA PRO A 797 -29.60 4.61 -0.87
C PRO A 797 -30.82 5.51 -1.06
N ILE A 798 -30.65 6.79 -0.74
CA ILE A 798 -31.67 7.84 -0.95
C ILE A 798 -31.29 8.67 -2.19
N PRO A 799 -32.25 9.02 -3.06
CA PRO A 799 -33.68 8.66 -3.02
C PRO A 799 -33.92 7.19 -3.40
N MET A 800 -34.98 6.61 -2.85
CA MET A 800 -35.42 5.26 -3.21
C MET A 800 -36.26 5.27 -4.49
N ASP A 801 -36.00 4.31 -5.38
CA ASP A 801 -36.79 4.10 -6.61
C ASP A 801 -38.09 3.30 -6.37
N GLU A 802 -38.18 2.59 -5.24
CA GLU A 802 -39.28 1.70 -4.86
C GLU A 802 -39.92 2.12 -3.52
N ASP A 803 -41.03 1.47 -3.16
CA ASP A 803 -41.67 1.65 -1.85
C ASP A 803 -40.75 1.20 -0.71
N GLN A 804 -40.79 1.94 0.41
CA GLN A 804 -39.98 1.67 1.61
C GLN A 804 -40.37 0.35 2.29
N VAL A 805 -41.61 -0.10 2.12
CA VAL A 805 -42.11 -1.38 2.66
C VAL A 805 -42.80 -2.15 1.54
N LEU A 806 -42.18 -3.25 1.12
CA LEU A 806 -42.71 -4.18 0.13
C LEU A 806 -43.47 -5.33 0.79
N ILE A 807 -44.39 -5.95 0.06
CA ILE A 807 -45.09 -7.16 0.49
C ILE A 807 -44.75 -8.28 -0.50
N GLY A 808 -44.26 -9.40 0.00
CA GLY A 808 -43.89 -10.51 -0.86
C GLY A 808 -43.71 -11.83 -0.15
N SER A 809 -43.71 -12.90 -0.93
CA SER A 809 -43.31 -14.23 -0.48
C SER A 809 -41.80 -14.27 -0.22
N ASN A 810 -41.37 -15.22 0.62
CA ASN A 810 -39.97 -15.44 1.01
C ASN A 810 -38.98 -15.12 -0.14
N PRO A 811 -38.03 -14.17 0.03
CA PRO A 811 -37.20 -13.71 -1.06
C PRO A 811 -36.42 -14.88 -1.66
N THR A 812 -36.59 -15.10 -2.96
CA THR A 812 -35.74 -16.02 -3.73
C THR A 812 -34.42 -15.37 -4.15
N ASP A 813 -34.27 -14.06 -3.94
CA ASP A 813 -33.10 -13.27 -4.32
C ASP A 813 -32.19 -12.95 -3.12
N GLU A 814 -30.88 -13.05 -3.36
CA GLU A 814 -29.75 -12.75 -2.45
C GLU A 814 -29.61 -11.27 -2.07
N THR A 815 -30.59 -10.42 -2.41
CA THR A 815 -30.51 -8.95 -2.29
C THR A 815 -31.01 -8.39 -0.95
N TRP A 816 -31.51 -9.23 -0.04
CA TRP A 816 -31.98 -8.83 1.29
C TRP A 816 -30.92 -9.16 2.33
N THR A 817 -30.47 -8.14 3.07
CA THR A 817 -29.28 -8.29 3.93
C THR A 817 -29.59 -8.92 5.27
N SER A 818 -30.83 -8.86 5.74
CA SER A 818 -31.19 -9.39 7.06
C SER A 818 -32.66 -9.78 7.19
N TRP A 819 -32.99 -10.47 8.28
CA TRP A 819 -34.35 -10.86 8.62
C TRP A 819 -34.62 -10.70 10.13
N GLY A 820 -35.88 -10.46 10.45
CA GLY A 820 -36.37 -10.34 11.81
C GLY A 820 -37.88 -10.50 11.88
N ARG A 821 -38.44 -10.01 12.98
CA ARG A 821 -39.89 -9.91 13.18
C ARG A 821 -40.25 -8.44 13.34
N VAL A 822 -41.51 -8.09 13.05
CA VAL A 822 -42.03 -6.74 13.35
C VAL A 822 -41.75 -6.35 14.81
N ASP A 823 -41.83 -7.31 15.74
CA ASP A 823 -41.52 -7.06 17.15
C ASP A 823 -40.12 -6.48 17.42
N SER A 824 -39.12 -6.84 16.61
CA SER A 824 -37.75 -6.33 16.77
C SER A 824 -37.66 -4.81 16.56
N PHE A 825 -38.52 -4.26 15.70
CA PHE A 825 -38.57 -2.82 15.39
C PHE A 825 -39.54 -2.04 16.28
N VAL A 826 -40.48 -2.74 16.92
CA VAL A 826 -41.39 -2.19 17.94
C VAL A 826 -40.71 -2.14 19.31
N SER A 827 -39.94 -3.16 19.65
CA SER A 827 -39.24 -3.29 20.94
C SER A 827 -37.96 -2.45 21.02
N THR A 828 -37.33 -2.17 19.88
CA THR A 828 -36.14 -1.32 19.77
C THR A 828 -36.53 -0.02 19.06
N GLY A 829 -36.51 1.11 19.76
CA GLY A 829 -36.95 2.39 19.20
C GLY A 829 -35.92 2.96 18.21
N PRO A 830 -36.34 3.75 17.20
CA PRO A 830 -35.45 4.27 16.16
C PRO A 830 -34.29 5.10 16.72
N HIS A 831 -34.51 5.86 17.81
CA HIS A 831 -33.43 6.60 18.48
C HIS A 831 -32.35 5.69 19.09
N GLN A 832 -32.71 4.50 19.57
CA GLN A 832 -31.76 3.54 20.15
C GLN A 832 -30.93 2.89 19.05
N SER A 833 -31.58 2.51 17.93
CA SER A 833 -30.90 1.99 16.74
C SER A 833 -29.91 3.02 16.18
N ALA A 834 -30.34 4.27 15.99
CA ALA A 834 -29.48 5.36 15.51
C ALA A 834 -28.24 5.56 16.40
N ALA A 835 -28.42 5.63 17.72
CA ALA A 835 -27.33 5.81 18.65
C ALA A 835 -26.33 4.64 18.62
N ARG A 836 -26.83 3.40 18.46
CA ARG A 836 -26.01 2.19 18.36
C ARG A 836 -25.19 2.17 17.06
N GLU A 837 -25.82 2.52 15.92
CA GLU A 837 -25.16 2.55 14.61
C GLU A 837 -24.05 3.62 14.56
N ILE A 838 -24.34 4.82 15.03
CA ILE A 838 -23.34 5.89 15.10
C ILE A 838 -22.19 5.53 16.06
N ARG A 839 -22.49 4.93 17.22
CA ARG A 839 -21.46 4.43 18.14
C ARG A 839 -20.58 3.36 17.49
N ALA A 840 -21.17 2.44 16.74
CA ALA A 840 -20.45 1.42 16.00
C ALA A 840 -19.54 2.03 14.92
N ALA A 841 -20.02 3.02 14.16
CA ALA A 841 -19.24 3.73 13.16
C ALA A 841 -18.05 4.49 13.76
N ILE A 842 -18.25 5.21 14.87
CA ILE A 842 -17.16 5.90 15.59
C ILE A 842 -16.13 4.90 16.10
N ASN A 843 -16.56 3.82 16.76
CA ASN A 843 -15.65 2.79 17.26
C ASN A 843 -14.88 2.10 16.11
N ARG A 844 -15.49 1.97 14.93
CA ARG A 844 -14.81 1.47 13.72
C ARG A 844 -13.70 2.42 13.27
N ALA A 845 -14.00 3.71 13.14
CA ALA A 845 -13.03 4.72 12.73
C ALA A 845 -11.85 4.84 13.71
N VAL A 846 -12.11 4.70 15.02
CA VAL A 846 -11.07 4.65 16.05
C VAL A 846 -10.29 3.32 15.99
N GLY A 847 -10.92 2.21 15.60
CA GLY A 847 -10.31 0.88 15.51
C GLY A 847 -10.32 0.08 16.82
N ARG A 848 -11.12 0.51 17.81
CA ARG A 848 -11.35 -0.18 19.09
C ARG A 848 -12.66 0.29 19.73
N THR A 849 -13.17 -0.46 20.70
CA THR A 849 -14.29 -0.02 21.54
C THR A 849 -13.86 1.15 22.42
N TRP A 850 -14.28 2.36 22.05
CA TRP A 850 -13.98 3.60 22.76
C TRP A 850 -15.22 4.21 23.41
N LEU A 851 -16.34 4.28 22.69
CA LEU A 851 -17.66 4.69 23.18
C LEU A 851 -18.50 3.49 23.61
#